data_AF-A0A2X0TLY5-F1
#
_entry.id   AF-A0A2X0TLY5-F1
#
_cell.length_a   1.000
_cell.length_b   1.000
_cell.length_c   1.000
_cell.angle_alpha   90.00
_cell.angle_beta   90.00
_cell.angle_gamma   90.00
#
_symmetry.space_group_name_H-M   'P 1'
#
loop_
_entity.id
_entity.type
_entity.pdbx_description
1 polymer ?
#
loop_
_entity_poly.entity_id
_entity_poly.type
_entity_poly.pdbx_seq_one_letter_code
_entity_poly.pdbx_strand_id
1 'polypeptide(L)'
;MKKLLTACLILGTSLAFGANLDPAKPNVVLIYFDDMGFGDMGANGPTGVKIPADSKYLDPAVPTITPHLDRFAEQGMRFTNGHSSDGVCSPSRYSLMCGHYSWRTSLKRGVTGGYSKTFLAADRFTIGKMFQQYGYETAMVGKWHMGMQFFSPEGKPVDLKNNANVLKENKIDFSRPVTDTPYHRGGFNYYFGTSASLDMPPYAWLESRNDEVRVLYKGAIVKDGKVDFSQARFATNADLAEGQLFSRPGKYGRAEGSPFGRPGMYDPTFVMADYLQVQAQKFSDIISARKKDDKPFFIYVPMPSPHAPPASQKQFERSAGWGYGDYVVQTDFYTGQILDALGDPNDPKSLAANTVVFITSDNGPETGSYKNSRFVNHDANGPWAGRKRDNYEGGTRVPFVVRWPGNVAPGVTDHPCWQGDFVATMADVIGHKLAADEAPDAESFLPVLQGKPMPKNRRSGFIQHSSQGQFAFVDYTGEWKLIDGTGGGGNTTTCDADNKETLKAGELRGTPRQLFNLKKDPGERVNLLLDPSPEARAKEQELYELLNSIRGNTEFGTAGSSNVPRGRKEVGSMAPSRSAGNDDKAYTDLEAVAQAAVEMSGGDDHGPLPTRYRLAKPAPFPEGGEWFKEAGLGLFIHWGPASVPDITSVWRIRQPVKDSDPLRPKVTPEFYYDNAPKGFTASTYDPEKWMAAAKKAGFRYAVLTSKHHDGYSLWPSEYTDLGVQTYMNGRDLLKPYVDALRARDMHVGFYFSGVDWNLDRNYMNYYFSRGKEGWDFYGNPMPQDAVEPLPMEIIEQKKQMVFEVMERYRPDLWWWDSGLPLTVEETAGKYNPDMVFNNRGNWYHGNQQKGTYPVTHYATPEGFPSLEWKHVKQLVEAGTPWEICMTSQQCGWFYDAPRGEQSVALEDIMYALARVRSWQGNLLLNISPRADGTLPEVVYENFEKMGRWMAWGSVSMFDTKGTHFPEQSNVPITTSKDGKTWYLHTRPGAQTDFESWGKWKAIYYKDTEPGKPIRVSDVPKVKSVKLLRTGKALKFTYENGTLTLPNPDAGPDGLHEVIEVKF
;
A
#
# COMPACT_ATOMS: atom_id res chain seq x y z
N MET A 1 -60.37 -32.53 -28.02
CA MET A 1 -60.94 -33.57 -27.14
C MET A 1 -59.86 -34.59 -26.81
N LYS A 2 -59.87 -35.07 -25.57
CA LYS A 2 -58.85 -35.90 -24.92
C LYS A 2 -58.85 -37.36 -25.42
N LYS A 3 -57.65 -37.97 -25.34
CA LYS A 3 -57.29 -39.39 -25.14
C LYS A 3 -57.30 -40.35 -26.33
N LEU A 4 -56.16 -41.02 -26.52
CA LEU A 4 -56.11 -42.49 -26.55
C LEU A 4 -54.70 -43.05 -26.24
N LEU A 5 -54.68 -43.96 -25.26
CA LEU A 5 -53.73 -45.07 -24.99
C LEU A 5 -53.72 -46.03 -26.20
N THR A 6 -52.81 -46.98 -26.49
CA THR A 6 -51.51 -47.49 -25.97
C THR A 6 -51.10 -48.63 -26.94
N ALA A 7 -49.78 -48.91 -27.03
CA ALA A 7 -49.11 -50.16 -27.44
C ALA A 7 -48.87 -50.54 -28.94
N CYS A 8 -47.58 -50.50 -29.29
CA CYS A 8 -46.72 -51.58 -29.85
C CYS A 8 -47.04 -52.22 -31.22
N LEU A 9 -46.20 -52.00 -32.25
CA LEU A 9 -44.99 -52.79 -32.61
C LEU A 9 -44.48 -52.45 -34.05
N ILE A 10 -43.14 -52.34 -34.19
CA ILE A 10 -42.26 -52.75 -35.33
C ILE A 10 -42.02 -51.86 -36.59
N LEU A 11 -40.71 -51.60 -36.76
CA LEU A 11 -39.85 -51.36 -37.93
C LEU A 11 -39.99 -50.08 -38.78
N GLY A 12 -38.94 -49.26 -38.71
CA GLY A 12 -38.58 -48.26 -39.71
C GLY A 12 -37.16 -47.75 -39.45
N THR A 13 -36.22 -48.17 -40.27
CA THR A 13 -34.82 -47.76 -40.31
C THR A 13 -34.64 -46.25 -40.36
N SER A 14 -33.82 -45.69 -39.48
CA SER A 14 -33.16 -44.40 -39.73
C SER A 14 -31.67 -44.52 -39.37
N LEU A 15 -30.85 -44.50 -40.41
CA LEU A 15 -29.43 -44.17 -40.34
C LEU A 15 -29.25 -42.90 -39.51
N ALA A 16 -28.70 -43.04 -38.31
CA ALA A 16 -28.08 -41.95 -37.59
C ALA A 16 -26.60 -42.27 -37.50
N PHE A 17 -25.81 -41.60 -38.35
CA PHE A 17 -24.38 -41.42 -38.15
C PHE A 17 -24.20 -40.58 -36.87
N GLY A 18 -24.25 -41.23 -35.71
CA GLY A 18 -23.68 -40.72 -34.48
C GLY A 18 -22.22 -41.11 -34.46
N ALA A 19 -21.32 -40.14 -34.68
CA ALA A 19 -19.93 -40.30 -34.31
C ALA A 19 -19.88 -40.61 -32.80
N ASN A 20 -19.59 -41.85 -32.45
CA ASN A 20 -19.25 -42.25 -31.10
C ASN A 20 -17.93 -41.56 -30.74
N LEU A 21 -17.99 -40.52 -29.92
CA LEU A 21 -16.87 -40.19 -29.04
C LEU A 21 -16.64 -41.44 -28.20
N ASP A 22 -15.44 -42.03 -28.27
CA ASP A 22 -15.08 -43.15 -27.40
C ASP A 22 -15.21 -42.68 -25.94
N PRO A 23 -16.18 -43.19 -25.16
CA PRO A 23 -16.36 -42.80 -23.76
C PRO A 23 -15.12 -43.12 -22.90
N ALA A 24 -14.14 -43.87 -23.44
CA ALA A 24 -12.93 -44.27 -22.73
C ALA A 24 -11.87 -43.15 -22.56
N LYS A 25 -12.00 -41.98 -23.22
CA LYS A 25 -11.00 -40.89 -23.12
C LYS A 25 -11.64 -39.49 -23.10
N PRO A 26 -11.85 -38.87 -21.93
CA PRO A 26 -12.38 -37.50 -21.87
C PRO A 26 -11.30 -36.48 -22.25
N ASN A 27 -11.73 -35.29 -22.69
CA ASN A 27 -10.86 -34.12 -22.72
C ASN A 27 -10.55 -33.67 -21.29
N VAL A 28 -9.43 -33.00 -21.08
CA VAL A 28 -9.01 -32.53 -19.77
C VAL A 28 -8.55 -31.07 -19.83
N VAL A 29 -9.11 -30.23 -18.96
CA VAL A 29 -8.68 -28.85 -18.76
C VAL A 29 -8.33 -28.65 -17.30
N LEU A 30 -7.13 -28.13 -17.06
CA LEU A 30 -6.65 -27.77 -15.73
C LEU A 30 -6.48 -26.26 -15.65
N ILE A 31 -7.38 -25.57 -14.94
CA ILE A 31 -7.28 -24.13 -14.68
C ILE A 31 -6.63 -23.94 -13.31
N TYR A 32 -5.57 -23.14 -13.27
CA TYR A 32 -4.69 -23.07 -12.11
C TYR A 32 -4.32 -21.63 -11.78
N PHE A 33 -4.90 -21.10 -10.70
CA PHE A 33 -4.69 -19.73 -10.25
C PHE A 33 -3.36 -19.55 -9.53
N ASP A 34 -2.99 -18.29 -9.32
CA ASP A 34 -1.74 -17.85 -8.71
C ASP A 34 -2.07 -16.95 -7.53
N ASP A 35 -1.88 -17.46 -6.31
CA ASP A 35 -2.24 -16.80 -5.05
C ASP A 35 -3.76 -16.55 -4.85
N MET A 36 -4.65 -17.38 -5.40
CA MET A 36 -6.07 -17.31 -5.02
C MET A 36 -6.31 -18.10 -3.73
N GLY A 37 -6.82 -17.42 -2.70
CA GLY A 37 -7.15 -18.05 -1.43
C GLY A 37 -8.46 -18.84 -1.45
N PHE A 38 -8.63 -19.72 -0.46
CA PHE A 38 -9.82 -20.56 -0.34
C PHE A 38 -11.12 -19.74 -0.30
N GLY A 39 -11.12 -18.63 0.45
CA GLY A 39 -12.28 -17.76 0.69
C GLY A 39 -12.55 -16.70 -0.40
N ASP A 40 -11.65 -16.53 -1.38
CA ASP A 40 -11.91 -15.65 -2.54
C ASP A 40 -13.06 -16.17 -3.43
N MET A 41 -13.26 -17.49 -3.42
CA MET A 41 -14.36 -18.15 -4.11
C MET A 41 -15.64 -18.06 -3.27
N GLY A 42 -16.70 -17.41 -3.79
CA GLY A 42 -17.93 -17.15 -3.05
C GLY A 42 -18.59 -18.42 -2.51
N ALA A 43 -18.53 -19.52 -3.26
CA ALA A 43 -19.03 -20.83 -2.84
C ALA A 43 -18.32 -21.38 -1.59
N ASN A 44 -17.07 -20.98 -1.33
CA ASN A 44 -16.30 -21.34 -0.13
C ASN A 44 -16.51 -20.38 1.04
N GLY A 45 -16.78 -19.10 0.76
CA GLY A 45 -17.11 -18.10 1.76
C GLY A 45 -17.74 -16.87 1.09
N PRO A 46 -18.99 -16.49 1.46
CA PRO A 46 -19.60 -15.29 0.88
C PRO A 46 -18.79 -14.05 1.25
N THR A 47 -18.70 -13.09 0.32
CA THR A 47 -17.98 -11.85 0.58
C THR A 47 -18.78 -10.93 1.50
N GLY A 48 -18.12 -10.35 2.51
CA GLY A 48 -18.68 -9.28 3.33
C GLY A 48 -18.47 -7.88 2.74
N VAL A 49 -17.88 -7.80 1.53
CA VAL A 49 -17.64 -6.55 0.81
C VAL A 49 -18.95 -5.98 0.30
N LYS A 50 -19.15 -4.67 0.50
CA LYS A 50 -20.20 -3.92 -0.19
C LYS A 50 -19.81 -3.69 -1.65
N ILE A 51 -20.35 -4.52 -2.55
CA ILE A 51 -20.14 -4.37 -3.99
C ILE A 51 -20.62 -2.99 -4.46
N PRO A 52 -19.82 -2.24 -5.23
CA PRO A 52 -20.22 -0.94 -5.76
C PRO A 52 -21.52 -1.03 -6.58
N ALA A 53 -22.43 -0.08 -6.34
CA ALA A 53 -23.73 -0.04 -7.04
C ALA A 53 -23.59 0.16 -8.57
N ASP A 54 -22.45 0.71 -9.01
CA ASP A 54 -22.09 0.91 -10.41
C ASP A 54 -21.19 -0.20 -10.97
N SER A 55 -21.05 -1.34 -10.27
CA SER A 55 -20.30 -2.49 -10.77
C SER A 55 -20.91 -3.01 -12.08
N LYS A 56 -20.07 -3.24 -13.08
CA LYS A 56 -20.48 -3.77 -14.40
C LYS A 56 -20.51 -5.28 -14.47
N TYR A 57 -19.80 -5.96 -13.56
CA TYR A 57 -19.55 -7.40 -13.63
C TYR A 57 -20.19 -8.18 -12.48
N LEU A 58 -20.53 -7.51 -11.39
CA LEU A 58 -21.12 -8.12 -10.21
C LEU A 58 -22.51 -7.54 -9.94
N ASP A 59 -23.40 -8.40 -9.44
CA ASP A 59 -24.68 -7.97 -8.90
C ASP A 59 -24.49 -7.52 -7.43
N PRO A 60 -24.78 -6.27 -7.07
CA PRO A 60 -24.64 -5.79 -5.70
C PRO A 60 -25.51 -6.52 -4.66
N ALA A 61 -26.53 -7.27 -5.10
CA ALA A 61 -27.37 -8.08 -4.23
C ALA A 61 -26.79 -9.48 -3.93
N VAL A 62 -25.75 -9.90 -4.65
CA VAL A 62 -25.14 -11.23 -4.49
C VAL A 62 -23.81 -11.09 -3.76
N PRO A 63 -23.62 -11.77 -2.61
CA PRO A 63 -22.41 -11.64 -1.80
C PRO A 63 -21.27 -12.51 -2.37
N THR A 64 -20.85 -12.25 -3.60
CA THR A 64 -19.71 -12.90 -4.25
C THR A 64 -18.95 -11.95 -5.17
N ILE A 65 -17.66 -12.19 -5.33
CA ILE A 65 -16.81 -11.55 -6.34
C ILE A 65 -16.38 -12.53 -7.45
N THR A 66 -16.92 -13.75 -7.44
CA THR A 66 -16.54 -14.86 -8.34
C THR A 66 -17.76 -15.65 -8.89
N PRO A 67 -18.76 -14.97 -9.51
CA PRO A 67 -19.99 -15.61 -9.94
C PRO A 67 -19.83 -16.74 -10.98
N HIS A 68 -18.78 -16.73 -11.82
CA HIS A 68 -18.54 -17.81 -12.77
C HIS A 68 -17.99 -19.07 -12.09
N LEU A 69 -17.07 -18.90 -11.14
CA LEU A 69 -16.57 -19.99 -10.30
C LEU A 69 -17.67 -20.59 -9.42
N ASP A 70 -18.53 -19.76 -8.85
CA ASP A 70 -19.65 -20.24 -8.03
C ASP A 70 -20.59 -21.12 -8.86
N ARG A 71 -20.94 -20.68 -10.06
CA ARG A 71 -21.73 -21.49 -11.02
C ARG A 71 -21.02 -22.78 -11.43
N PHE A 72 -19.70 -22.73 -11.63
CA PHE A 72 -18.91 -23.93 -11.93
C PHE A 72 -18.95 -24.92 -10.76
N ALA A 73 -18.91 -24.42 -9.52
CA ALA A 73 -19.03 -25.24 -8.31
C ALA A 73 -20.39 -25.94 -8.20
N GLU A 74 -21.47 -25.26 -8.58
CA GLU A 74 -22.82 -25.85 -8.63
C GLU A 74 -22.95 -26.97 -9.68
N GLN A 75 -22.11 -26.96 -10.70
CA GLN A 75 -22.09 -27.96 -11.77
C GLN A 75 -21.15 -29.14 -11.50
N GLY A 76 -20.32 -29.07 -10.46
CA GLY A 76 -19.26 -30.03 -10.18
C GLY A 76 -19.19 -30.45 -8.72
N MET A 77 -18.15 -31.19 -8.38
CA MET A 77 -17.84 -31.57 -7.01
C MET A 77 -16.79 -30.61 -6.44
N ARG A 78 -17.17 -29.89 -5.38
CA ARG A 78 -16.31 -28.96 -4.64
C ARG A 78 -15.73 -29.63 -3.40
N PHE A 79 -14.42 -29.55 -3.24
CA PHE A 79 -13.70 -30.07 -2.09
C PHE A 79 -13.45 -28.92 -1.10
N THR A 80 -13.91 -29.08 0.15
CA THR A 80 -13.59 -28.13 1.22
C THR A 80 -12.24 -28.39 1.85
N ASN A 81 -11.62 -29.54 1.54
CA ASN A 81 -10.35 -30.04 2.06
C ASN A 81 -9.33 -30.40 0.96
N GLY A 82 -9.25 -29.52 -0.04
CA GLY A 82 -8.26 -29.58 -1.12
C GLY A 82 -7.05 -28.68 -0.84
N HIS A 83 -5.85 -29.20 -1.07
CA HIS A 83 -4.59 -28.53 -0.73
C HIS A 83 -3.60 -28.44 -1.88
N SER A 84 -2.83 -27.37 -1.94
CA SER A 84 -1.53 -27.35 -2.61
C SER A 84 -0.50 -28.12 -1.78
N SER A 85 0.58 -28.58 -2.43
CA SER A 85 1.67 -29.25 -1.72
C SER A 85 2.54 -28.30 -0.91
N ASP A 86 2.53 -27.01 -1.29
CA ASP A 86 3.48 -26.02 -0.80
C ASP A 86 2.80 -24.65 -0.69
N GLY A 87 3.28 -23.84 0.27
CA GLY A 87 2.86 -22.46 0.44
C GLY A 87 3.36 -21.51 -0.66
N VAL A 88 4.15 -21.97 -1.63
CA VAL A 88 4.61 -21.15 -2.77
C VAL A 88 4.51 -21.83 -4.14
N CYS A 89 4.48 -21.00 -5.18
CA CYS A 89 4.16 -21.36 -6.56
C CYS A 89 5.06 -22.42 -7.24
N SER A 90 6.39 -22.25 -7.32
CA SER A 90 7.25 -23.19 -8.08
C SER A 90 7.14 -24.63 -7.57
N PRO A 91 7.25 -24.90 -6.25
CA PRO A 91 7.05 -26.24 -5.69
C PRO A 91 5.66 -26.82 -5.93
N SER A 92 4.58 -26.05 -5.72
CA SER A 92 3.22 -26.53 -5.96
C SER A 92 2.97 -26.89 -7.42
N ARG A 93 3.45 -26.06 -8.36
CA ARG A 93 3.37 -26.33 -9.81
C ARG A 93 4.12 -27.62 -10.18
N TYR A 94 5.28 -27.86 -9.58
CA TYR A 94 6.00 -29.12 -9.78
C TYR A 94 5.19 -30.31 -9.29
N SER A 95 4.67 -30.24 -8.08
CA SER A 95 4.00 -31.39 -7.48
C SER A 95 2.64 -31.69 -8.15
N LEU A 96 1.91 -30.66 -8.60
CA LEU A 96 0.73 -30.82 -9.46
C LEU A 96 1.06 -31.52 -10.77
N MET A 97 2.19 -31.18 -11.40
CA MET A 97 2.59 -31.75 -12.67
C MET A 97 3.14 -33.17 -12.56
N CYS A 98 3.70 -33.54 -11.40
CA CYS A 98 4.46 -34.79 -11.24
C CYS A 98 3.85 -35.80 -10.26
N GLY A 99 2.91 -35.41 -9.39
CA GLY A 99 2.44 -36.28 -8.30
C GLY A 99 3.56 -36.66 -7.33
N HIS A 100 4.55 -35.78 -7.18
CA HIS A 100 5.80 -36.01 -6.46
C HIS A 100 6.16 -34.73 -5.71
N TYR A 101 6.50 -34.79 -4.43
CA TYR A 101 6.78 -33.58 -3.67
C TYR A 101 8.03 -32.86 -4.18
N SER A 102 7.95 -31.54 -4.35
CA SER A 102 9.07 -30.72 -4.84
C SER A 102 10.30 -30.75 -3.94
N TRP A 103 10.15 -30.88 -2.62
CA TRP A 103 11.29 -30.95 -1.69
C TRP A 103 12.18 -32.17 -1.93
N ARG A 104 11.76 -33.17 -2.73
CA ARG A 104 12.61 -34.28 -3.18
C ARG A 104 13.56 -33.87 -4.34
N THR A 105 13.35 -32.72 -4.97
CA THR A 105 14.17 -32.17 -6.08
C THR A 105 15.35 -31.32 -5.58
N SER A 106 16.05 -30.59 -6.45
CA SER A 106 17.06 -29.60 -6.05
C SER A 106 16.47 -28.34 -5.40
N LEU A 107 15.19 -28.05 -5.61
CA LEU A 107 14.52 -26.88 -5.03
C LEU A 107 13.86 -27.26 -3.69
N LYS A 108 14.59 -27.03 -2.59
CA LYS A 108 14.15 -27.37 -1.22
C LYS A 108 13.44 -26.24 -0.49
N ARG A 109 13.51 -25.00 -1.00
CA ARG A 109 12.91 -23.80 -0.41
C ARG A 109 12.80 -22.69 -1.46
N GLY A 110 11.87 -21.78 -1.26
CA GLY A 110 11.63 -20.63 -2.13
C GLY A 110 11.13 -21.01 -3.52
N VAL A 111 11.35 -20.10 -4.47
CA VAL A 111 10.87 -20.20 -5.86
C VAL A 111 12.00 -19.93 -6.84
N THR A 112 11.85 -20.37 -8.09
CA THR A 112 12.79 -20.05 -9.17
C THR A 112 12.64 -18.60 -9.65
N GLY A 113 13.68 -18.00 -10.24
CA GLY A 113 13.54 -16.75 -10.98
C GLY A 113 13.18 -16.96 -12.45
N GLY A 114 12.84 -15.89 -13.18
CA GLY A 114 12.43 -16.00 -14.59
C GLY A 114 13.53 -16.39 -15.59
N TYR A 115 14.80 -16.28 -15.19
CA TYR A 115 15.98 -16.82 -15.89
C TYR A 115 16.67 -17.96 -15.14
N SER A 116 16.00 -18.59 -14.18
CA SER A 116 16.55 -19.74 -13.48
C SER A 116 16.49 -20.99 -14.35
N LYS A 117 17.55 -21.80 -14.30
CA LYS A 117 17.54 -23.14 -14.88
C LYS A 117 16.41 -24.00 -14.28
N THR A 118 15.93 -24.97 -15.05
CA THR A 118 14.88 -25.86 -14.56
C THR A 118 15.36 -26.75 -13.41
N PHE A 119 14.47 -27.03 -12.47
CA PHE A 119 14.64 -28.10 -11.48
C PHE A 119 13.83 -29.37 -11.83
N LEU A 120 13.15 -29.37 -12.98
CA LEU A 120 12.45 -30.52 -13.54
C LEU A 120 13.44 -31.42 -14.30
N ALA A 121 13.74 -32.59 -13.74
CA ALA A 121 14.65 -33.56 -14.35
C ALA A 121 14.13 -34.03 -15.73
N ALA A 122 15.04 -34.43 -16.63
CA ALA A 122 14.69 -34.72 -18.03
C ALA A 122 13.75 -35.93 -18.15
N ASP A 123 14.05 -36.93 -17.34
CA ASP A 123 13.37 -38.21 -17.20
C ASP A 123 12.19 -38.16 -16.22
N ARG A 124 11.95 -37.04 -15.53
CA ARG A 124 10.82 -36.91 -14.61
C ARG A 124 9.51 -37.12 -15.37
N PHE A 125 8.72 -38.07 -14.88
CA PHE A 125 7.33 -38.24 -15.26
C PHE A 125 6.53 -36.96 -15.01
N THR A 126 5.66 -36.60 -15.96
CA THR A 126 4.70 -35.51 -15.81
C THR A 126 3.35 -35.94 -16.35
N ILE A 127 2.27 -35.36 -15.82
CA ILE A 127 0.92 -35.59 -16.33
C ILE A 127 0.79 -35.23 -17.82
N GLY A 128 1.53 -34.23 -18.31
CA GLY A 128 1.58 -33.89 -19.73
C GLY A 128 2.19 -35.02 -20.58
N LYS A 129 3.33 -35.57 -20.16
CA LYS A 129 3.97 -36.72 -20.84
C LYS A 129 3.05 -37.95 -20.83
N MET A 130 2.36 -38.19 -19.72
CA MET A 130 1.35 -39.25 -19.61
C MET A 130 0.26 -39.07 -20.68
N PHE A 131 -0.36 -37.89 -20.77
CA PHE A 131 -1.39 -37.65 -21.78
C PHE A 131 -0.85 -37.78 -23.21
N GLN A 132 0.35 -37.27 -23.49
CA GLN A 132 1.01 -37.46 -24.80
C GLN A 132 1.18 -38.94 -25.16
N GLN A 133 1.62 -39.78 -24.22
CA GLN A 133 1.77 -41.22 -24.43
C GLN A 133 0.44 -41.90 -24.80
N TYR A 134 -0.68 -41.38 -24.30
CA TYR A 134 -2.02 -41.90 -24.59
C TYR A 134 -2.70 -41.24 -25.81
N GLY A 135 -1.94 -40.46 -26.58
CA GLY A 135 -2.37 -39.87 -27.85
C GLY A 135 -3.16 -38.58 -27.73
N TYR A 136 -3.08 -37.90 -26.58
CA TYR A 136 -3.71 -36.59 -26.39
C TYR A 136 -2.89 -35.51 -27.08
N GLU A 137 -3.58 -34.49 -27.59
CA GLU A 137 -2.96 -33.21 -27.90
C GLU A 137 -2.78 -32.41 -26.62
N THR A 138 -1.54 -32.11 -26.27
CA THR A 138 -1.25 -31.42 -25.01
C THR A 138 -0.84 -29.97 -25.26
N ALA A 139 -1.47 -29.04 -24.54
CA ALA A 139 -1.14 -27.62 -24.64
C ALA A 139 -1.02 -26.99 -23.27
N MET A 140 -0.14 -25.99 -23.16
CA MET A 140 -0.03 -25.13 -21.99
C MET A 140 -0.16 -23.67 -22.42
N VAL A 141 -1.07 -22.94 -21.79
CA VAL A 141 -1.27 -21.51 -22.02
C VAL A 141 -1.16 -20.76 -20.70
N GLY A 142 -0.01 -20.14 -20.42
CA GLY A 142 0.19 -19.31 -19.23
C GLY A 142 1.55 -19.43 -18.52
N LYS A 143 1.54 -19.17 -17.21
CA LYS A 143 2.74 -19.12 -16.34
C LYS A 143 3.34 -20.50 -16.09
N TRP A 144 4.64 -20.68 -16.41
CA TRP A 144 5.37 -21.94 -16.13
C TRP A 144 5.94 -22.03 -14.72
N HIS A 145 6.91 -21.17 -14.42
CA HIS A 145 7.55 -21.00 -13.12
C HIS A 145 8.24 -22.24 -12.52
N MET A 146 8.75 -23.15 -13.35
CA MET A 146 9.60 -24.27 -12.94
C MET A 146 11.03 -24.21 -13.53
N GLY A 147 11.46 -23.00 -13.89
CA GLY A 147 12.72 -22.71 -14.57
C GLY A 147 12.75 -23.16 -16.04
N MET A 148 13.63 -22.53 -16.81
CA MET A 148 13.92 -22.78 -18.23
C MET A 148 15.39 -22.47 -18.51
N GLN A 149 15.95 -22.98 -19.59
CA GLN A 149 17.36 -22.76 -19.91
C GLN A 149 17.54 -21.70 -20.99
N PHE A 150 18.04 -20.53 -20.58
CA PHE A 150 18.49 -19.45 -21.47
C PHE A 150 19.98 -19.58 -21.77
N PHE A 151 20.46 -18.91 -22.82
CA PHE A 151 21.85 -19.00 -23.24
C PHE A 151 22.49 -17.64 -23.50
N SER A 152 23.79 -17.54 -23.22
CA SER A 152 24.62 -16.39 -23.60
C SER A 152 24.84 -16.33 -25.11
N PRO A 153 25.33 -15.19 -25.64
CA PRO A 153 25.73 -15.06 -27.04
C PRO A 153 26.76 -16.10 -27.50
N GLU A 154 27.66 -16.57 -26.62
CA GLU A 154 28.70 -17.54 -26.94
C GLU A 154 28.22 -19.00 -26.97
N GLY A 155 26.93 -19.28 -26.76
CA GLY A 155 26.48 -20.67 -26.73
C GLY A 155 26.14 -21.21 -25.35
N LYS A 156 26.52 -20.53 -24.26
CA LYS A 156 26.61 -21.15 -22.93
C LYS A 156 25.30 -21.05 -22.13
N PRO A 157 24.85 -22.11 -21.44
CA PRO A 157 23.68 -22.04 -20.58
C PRO A 157 23.92 -21.07 -19.41
N VAL A 158 22.92 -20.28 -19.06
CA VAL A 158 22.97 -19.33 -17.94
C VAL A 158 21.92 -19.64 -16.86
N ASP A 159 22.20 -19.28 -15.62
CA ASP A 159 21.25 -19.29 -14.50
C ASP A 159 21.37 -17.95 -13.78
N LEU A 160 20.55 -16.99 -14.19
CA LEU A 160 20.63 -15.60 -13.73
C LEU A 160 19.53 -15.23 -12.74
N LYS A 161 18.71 -16.19 -12.32
CA LYS A 161 17.56 -15.95 -11.43
C LYS A 161 16.67 -14.81 -11.96
N ASN A 162 16.68 -13.64 -11.32
CA ASN A 162 15.91 -12.46 -11.73
C ASN A 162 16.83 -11.26 -12.04
N ASN A 163 18.06 -11.52 -12.48
CA ASN A 163 19.04 -10.47 -12.71
C ASN A 163 18.51 -9.44 -13.72
N ALA A 164 18.75 -8.17 -13.40
CA ALA A 164 18.51 -7.07 -14.32
C ALA A 164 19.67 -6.94 -15.32
N ASN A 165 19.54 -6.01 -16.27
CA ASN A 165 20.61 -5.62 -17.19
C ASN A 165 21.20 -6.78 -18.05
N VAL A 166 20.45 -7.86 -18.26
CA VAL A 166 20.80 -8.99 -19.12
C VAL A 166 20.98 -8.63 -20.61
N LEU A 167 20.27 -7.64 -21.15
CA LEU A 167 20.47 -7.09 -22.50
C LEU A 167 21.64 -6.11 -22.53
N LYS A 168 21.68 -5.12 -21.63
CA LYS A 168 22.75 -4.10 -21.57
C LYS A 168 24.12 -4.73 -21.36
N GLU A 169 24.21 -5.76 -20.53
CA GLU A 169 25.45 -6.48 -20.24
C GLU A 169 25.65 -7.68 -21.19
N ASN A 170 24.79 -7.83 -22.21
CA ASN A 170 24.85 -8.87 -23.23
C ASN A 170 24.97 -10.30 -22.63
N LYS A 171 24.24 -10.57 -21.54
CA LYS A 171 24.29 -11.84 -20.79
C LYS A 171 23.42 -12.95 -21.40
N ILE A 172 22.37 -12.59 -22.15
CA ILE A 172 21.46 -13.52 -22.82
C ILE A 172 21.30 -13.12 -24.29
N ASP A 173 21.32 -14.10 -25.19
CA ASP A 173 20.90 -13.94 -26.58
C ASP A 173 19.47 -14.48 -26.76
N PHE A 174 18.49 -13.57 -26.77
CA PHE A 174 17.06 -13.90 -26.94
C PHE A 174 16.69 -14.25 -28.38
N SER A 175 17.62 -14.14 -29.34
CA SER A 175 17.43 -14.69 -30.69
C SER A 175 17.57 -16.21 -30.74
N ARG A 176 18.03 -16.85 -29.65
CA ARG A 176 18.22 -18.29 -29.59
C ARG A 176 17.01 -19.02 -28.99
N PRO A 177 16.79 -20.29 -29.35
CA PRO A 177 15.82 -21.14 -28.68
C PRO A 177 16.09 -21.25 -27.17
N VAL A 178 15.02 -21.17 -26.39
CA VAL A 178 15.02 -21.49 -24.95
C VAL A 178 14.75 -22.99 -24.82
N THR A 179 15.60 -23.70 -24.08
CA THR A 179 15.43 -25.15 -23.86
C THR A 179 14.88 -25.42 -22.46
N ASP A 180 14.58 -26.69 -22.16
CA ASP A 180 14.07 -27.11 -20.85
C ASP A 180 12.76 -26.44 -20.43
N THR A 181 11.91 -26.19 -21.42
CA THR A 181 10.61 -25.50 -21.31
C THR A 181 9.45 -26.51 -21.13
N PRO A 182 8.19 -26.07 -20.98
CA PRO A 182 7.02 -26.97 -21.00
C PRO A 182 7.01 -27.91 -22.21
N TYR A 183 7.43 -27.42 -23.38
CA TYR A 183 7.53 -28.21 -24.61
C TYR A 183 8.50 -29.38 -24.45
N HIS A 184 9.70 -29.11 -23.92
CA HIS A 184 10.78 -30.09 -23.81
C HIS A 184 10.64 -31.03 -22.60
N ARG A 185 10.17 -30.51 -21.46
CA ARG A 185 10.20 -31.21 -20.16
C ARG A 185 8.81 -31.53 -19.61
N GLY A 186 7.80 -30.72 -19.93
CA GLY A 186 6.46 -30.82 -19.37
C GLY A 186 5.54 -31.80 -20.10
N GLY A 187 5.89 -32.19 -21.33
CA GLY A 187 5.04 -33.03 -22.18
C GLY A 187 3.90 -32.24 -22.81
N PHE A 188 4.20 -31.06 -23.35
CA PHE A 188 3.25 -30.20 -24.06
C PHE A 188 3.63 -30.08 -25.55
N ASN A 189 2.69 -30.37 -26.46
CA ASN A 189 2.87 -30.16 -27.90
C ASN A 189 2.76 -28.69 -28.30
N TYR A 190 2.17 -27.85 -27.45
CA TYR A 190 2.09 -26.42 -27.65
C TYR A 190 2.30 -25.69 -26.33
N TYR A 191 3.09 -24.61 -26.35
CA TYR A 191 3.28 -23.71 -25.23
C TYR A 191 3.13 -22.26 -25.69
N PHE A 192 2.35 -21.49 -24.95
CA PHE A 192 2.31 -20.02 -25.04
C PHE A 192 2.21 -19.43 -23.64
N GLY A 193 3.09 -18.52 -23.24
CA GLY A 193 2.99 -17.88 -21.93
C GLY A 193 4.28 -17.24 -21.44
N THR A 194 4.48 -17.24 -20.13
CA THR A 194 5.67 -16.63 -19.48
C THR A 194 6.48 -17.66 -18.69
N SER A 195 7.78 -17.41 -18.55
CA SER A 195 8.69 -18.31 -17.85
C SER A 195 8.46 -18.34 -16.33
N ALA A 196 7.99 -17.24 -15.74
CA ALA A 196 7.75 -17.09 -14.30
C ALA A 196 6.54 -16.16 -14.02
N SER A 197 6.41 -15.73 -12.75
CA SER A 197 5.41 -14.77 -12.30
C SER A 197 5.54 -13.40 -12.98
N LEU A 198 4.46 -12.62 -13.00
CA LEU A 198 4.41 -11.29 -13.62
C LEU A 198 5.25 -10.23 -12.89
N ASP A 199 5.73 -10.50 -11.67
CA ASP A 199 6.71 -9.67 -10.96
C ASP A 199 8.16 -9.97 -11.39
N MET A 200 8.40 -10.96 -12.26
CA MET A 200 9.73 -11.47 -12.62
C MET A 200 10.05 -11.34 -14.11
N PRO A 201 11.20 -10.77 -14.49
CA PRO A 201 11.62 -10.74 -15.89
C PRO A 201 12.03 -12.15 -16.36
N PRO A 202 11.89 -12.46 -17.66
CA PRO A 202 11.56 -11.54 -18.75
C PRO A 202 10.06 -11.27 -18.90
N TYR A 203 9.70 -10.02 -19.18
CA TYR A 203 8.33 -9.59 -19.44
C TYR A 203 8.02 -9.64 -20.94
N ALA A 204 7.94 -10.86 -21.45
CA ALA A 204 7.63 -11.14 -22.84
C ALA A 204 6.92 -12.48 -22.98
N TRP A 205 6.16 -12.65 -24.05
CA TRP A 205 5.54 -13.93 -24.39
C TRP A 205 6.60 -14.89 -24.93
N LEU A 206 6.52 -16.16 -24.54
CA LEU A 206 7.25 -17.26 -25.15
C LEU A 206 6.23 -18.16 -25.87
N GLU A 207 6.60 -18.65 -27.05
CA GLU A 207 5.74 -19.55 -27.82
C GLU A 207 6.55 -20.65 -28.50
N SER A 208 5.96 -21.85 -28.58
CA SER A 208 6.48 -22.96 -29.37
C SER A 208 6.08 -22.82 -30.84
N ARG A 209 7.04 -22.79 -31.77
CA ARG A 209 6.79 -22.94 -33.22
C ARG A 209 7.90 -23.82 -33.82
N ASN A 210 7.53 -24.77 -34.69
CA ASN A 210 8.48 -25.66 -35.38
C ASN A 210 9.48 -26.33 -34.41
N ASP A 211 8.98 -26.94 -33.33
CA ASP A 211 9.78 -27.60 -32.29
C ASP A 211 10.71 -26.70 -31.45
N GLU A 212 10.73 -25.38 -31.68
CA GLU A 212 11.50 -24.42 -30.88
C GLU A 212 10.58 -23.60 -29.97
N VAL A 213 11.03 -23.30 -28.75
CA VAL A 213 10.41 -22.29 -27.89
C VAL A 213 11.27 -21.03 -27.88
N ARG A 214 10.68 -19.89 -28.24
CA ARG A 214 11.40 -18.61 -28.32
C ARG A 214 10.59 -17.47 -27.74
N VAL A 215 11.32 -16.44 -27.28
CA VAL A 215 10.74 -15.15 -26.89
C VAL A 215 10.15 -14.47 -28.12
N LEU A 216 8.96 -13.91 -27.96
CA LEU A 216 8.26 -13.16 -28.99
C LEU A 216 8.51 -11.66 -28.85
N TYR A 217 8.56 -10.98 -29.99
CA TYR A 217 8.37 -9.54 -30.11
C TYR A 217 6.99 -9.30 -30.74
N LYS A 218 6.25 -8.32 -30.20
CA LYS A 218 4.85 -8.09 -30.57
C LYS A 218 3.99 -9.33 -30.38
N GLY A 219 4.28 -10.07 -29.29
CA GLY A 219 3.71 -11.40 -29.07
C GLY A 219 2.18 -11.43 -29.02
N ALA A 220 1.56 -10.36 -28.50
CA ALA A 220 0.13 -10.13 -28.55
C ALA A 220 -0.14 -8.63 -28.34
N ILE A 221 -1.04 -8.04 -29.14
CA ILE A 221 -1.46 -6.65 -29.00
C ILE A 221 -2.96 -6.62 -28.76
N VAL A 222 -3.40 -5.99 -27.68
CA VAL A 222 -4.83 -5.78 -27.42
C VAL A 222 -5.24 -4.39 -27.86
N LYS A 223 -6.24 -4.31 -28.73
CA LYS A 223 -6.82 -3.06 -29.22
C LYS A 223 -8.33 -3.17 -29.27
N ASP A 224 -9.02 -2.21 -28.68
CA ASP A 224 -10.49 -2.15 -28.64
C ASP A 224 -11.14 -3.45 -28.14
N GLY A 225 -10.50 -4.08 -27.13
CA GLY A 225 -10.95 -5.34 -26.55
C GLY A 225 -10.77 -6.57 -27.44
N LYS A 226 -9.98 -6.48 -28.52
CA LYS A 226 -9.62 -7.62 -29.40
C LYS A 226 -8.12 -7.89 -29.32
N VAL A 227 -7.76 -9.16 -29.30
CA VAL A 227 -6.36 -9.60 -29.30
C VAL A 227 -5.90 -9.84 -30.74
N ASP A 228 -4.77 -9.24 -31.11
CA ASP A 228 -4.12 -9.40 -32.42
C ASP A 228 -2.76 -10.09 -32.26
N PHE A 229 -2.62 -11.25 -32.91
CA PHE A 229 -1.37 -12.02 -32.97
C PHE A 229 -0.64 -11.89 -34.32
N SER A 230 -1.19 -11.14 -35.29
CA SER A 230 -0.69 -11.11 -36.68
C SER A 230 0.73 -10.54 -36.82
N GLN A 231 1.16 -9.72 -35.86
CA GLN A 231 2.51 -9.13 -35.82
C GLN A 231 3.51 -9.96 -35.02
N ALA A 232 3.07 -11.04 -34.35
CA ALA A 232 3.91 -11.81 -33.44
C ALA A 232 4.99 -12.59 -34.18
N ARG A 233 6.26 -12.28 -33.88
CA ARG A 233 7.43 -12.97 -34.42
C ARG A 233 8.46 -13.25 -33.34
N PHE A 234 9.40 -14.15 -33.64
CA PHE A 234 10.53 -14.37 -32.76
C PHE A 234 11.37 -13.10 -32.59
N ALA A 235 11.73 -12.82 -31.34
CA ALA A 235 12.52 -11.64 -30.97
C ALA A 235 14.01 -11.84 -31.29
N THR A 236 14.69 -10.71 -31.48
CA THR A 236 16.13 -10.54 -31.36
C THR A 236 16.43 -9.62 -30.19
N ASN A 237 17.67 -9.54 -29.71
CA ASN A 237 18.04 -8.60 -28.65
C ASN A 237 17.73 -7.13 -29.01
N ALA A 238 17.75 -6.76 -30.30
CA ALA A 238 17.45 -5.41 -30.76
C ALA A 238 15.96 -5.05 -30.70
N ASP A 239 15.08 -6.05 -30.62
CA ASP A 239 13.63 -5.85 -30.52
C ASP A 239 13.16 -5.57 -29.09
N LEU A 240 14.00 -5.96 -28.12
CA LEU A 240 13.68 -5.98 -26.71
C LEU A 240 14.30 -4.78 -26.00
N ALA A 241 13.72 -4.41 -24.87
CA ALA A 241 14.17 -3.29 -24.07
C ALA A 241 14.48 -3.72 -22.64
N GLU A 242 15.18 -2.84 -21.94
CA GLU A 242 15.52 -3.04 -20.54
C GLU A 242 15.13 -1.87 -19.68
N GLY A 243 14.56 -2.20 -18.54
CA GLY A 243 14.22 -1.21 -17.56
C GLY A 243 13.32 -1.78 -16.50
N GLN A 244 12.91 -0.89 -15.63
CA GLN A 244 11.82 -1.18 -14.74
C GLN A 244 10.54 -0.88 -15.51
N LEU A 245 9.85 -1.94 -15.98
CA LEU A 245 8.52 -1.79 -16.58
C LEU A 245 7.51 -1.16 -15.62
N PHE A 246 7.83 -1.14 -14.32
CA PHE A 246 6.93 -0.72 -13.26
C PHE A 246 7.62 0.18 -12.23
N SER A 247 7.52 1.49 -12.42
CA SER A 247 7.05 2.37 -11.35
C SER A 247 5.59 2.69 -11.71
N ARG A 248 4.62 2.50 -10.81
CA ARG A 248 3.25 2.88 -11.13
C ARG A 248 2.94 4.27 -10.57
N PRO A 249 2.77 5.29 -11.43
CA PRO A 249 1.96 6.47 -11.12
C PRO A 249 0.47 6.22 -11.47
N GLY A 250 -0.45 6.52 -10.53
CA GLY A 250 -1.85 6.94 -10.72
C GLY A 250 -2.89 6.03 -11.43
N LYS A 251 -3.93 5.58 -10.70
CA LYS A 251 -5.32 6.11 -10.72
C LYS A 251 -6.36 5.09 -10.22
N TYR A 252 -6.14 3.79 -10.37
CA TYR A 252 -6.99 2.73 -9.80
C TYR A 252 -6.15 1.46 -9.53
N GLY A 253 -6.40 0.77 -8.42
CA GLY A 253 -5.65 -0.43 -8.01
C GLY A 253 -4.58 -0.14 -6.95
N ARG A 254 -4.95 -0.28 -5.67
CA ARG A 254 -3.98 -0.45 -4.57
C ARG A 254 -3.22 -1.76 -4.79
N ALA A 255 -1.90 -1.67 -4.86
CA ALA A 255 -0.99 -2.76 -4.55
C ALA A 255 -0.03 -2.21 -3.49
N GLU A 256 -0.19 -2.66 -2.25
CA GLU A 256 0.63 -2.27 -1.12
C GLU A 256 2.05 -2.84 -1.26
N GLY A 257 3.06 -1.98 -1.10
CA GLY A 257 4.36 -2.37 -0.52
C GLY A 257 5.23 -3.37 -1.29
N SER A 258 5.62 -3.03 -2.53
CA SER A 258 6.94 -3.36 -3.14
C SER A 258 6.97 -2.72 -4.54
N PRO A 259 8.10 -2.24 -5.07
CA PRO A 259 8.24 -2.07 -6.51
C PRO A 259 8.21 -3.48 -7.16
N PHE A 260 7.02 -4.07 -7.29
CA PHE A 260 6.84 -5.48 -7.66
C PHE A 260 7.38 -5.81 -9.06
N GLY A 261 7.59 -4.83 -9.94
CA GLY A 261 8.36 -5.06 -11.14
C GLY A 261 9.85 -5.10 -10.85
N ARG A 262 10.44 -6.29 -10.75
CA ARG A 262 11.91 -6.41 -10.80
C ARG A 262 12.40 -5.81 -12.12
N PRO A 263 13.37 -4.88 -12.11
CA PRO A 263 13.90 -4.35 -13.36
C PRO A 263 14.46 -5.50 -14.21
N GLY A 264 14.23 -5.46 -15.52
CA GLY A 264 14.67 -6.52 -16.41
C GLY A 264 14.25 -6.33 -17.86
N MET A 265 14.49 -7.36 -18.66
CA MET A 265 14.13 -7.39 -20.07
C MET A 265 12.60 -7.41 -20.24
N TYR A 266 12.12 -6.67 -21.24
CA TYR A 266 10.74 -6.72 -21.69
C TYR A 266 10.58 -6.54 -23.20
N ASP A 267 9.48 -7.06 -23.73
CA ASP A 267 8.93 -6.65 -25.04
C ASP A 267 8.16 -5.33 -24.85
N PRO A 268 8.49 -4.24 -25.55
CA PRO A 268 7.80 -2.94 -25.45
C PRO A 268 6.28 -2.97 -25.67
N THR A 269 5.75 -4.05 -26.25
CA THR A 269 4.32 -4.25 -26.46
C THR A 269 3.64 -5.16 -25.44
N PHE A 270 4.41 -5.73 -24.51
CA PHE A 270 3.85 -6.58 -23.46
C PHE A 270 3.09 -5.73 -22.43
N VAL A 271 1.77 -5.90 -22.40
CA VAL A 271 0.89 -5.24 -21.42
C VAL A 271 0.41 -6.28 -20.42
N MET A 272 0.88 -6.17 -19.18
CA MET A 272 0.55 -7.12 -18.10
C MET A 272 -0.97 -7.23 -17.86
N ALA A 273 -1.69 -6.10 -17.91
CA ALA A 273 -3.12 -6.09 -17.64
C ALA A 273 -3.94 -6.91 -18.64
N ASP A 274 -3.40 -7.08 -19.86
CA ASP A 274 -4.04 -7.82 -20.93
C ASP A 274 -3.77 -9.33 -20.87
N TYR A 275 -2.92 -9.80 -19.95
CA TYR A 275 -2.47 -11.20 -19.92
C TYR A 275 -3.63 -12.20 -19.93
N LEU A 276 -4.61 -11.99 -19.05
CA LEU A 276 -5.74 -12.92 -18.89
C LEU A 276 -6.63 -12.94 -20.13
N GLN A 277 -6.78 -11.80 -20.81
CA GLN A 277 -7.49 -11.72 -22.08
C GLN A 277 -6.75 -12.46 -23.19
N VAL A 278 -5.44 -12.23 -23.31
CA VAL A 278 -4.58 -12.90 -24.30
C VAL A 278 -4.58 -14.42 -24.07
N GLN A 279 -4.50 -14.85 -22.80
CA GLN A 279 -4.57 -16.25 -22.40
C GLN A 279 -5.92 -16.89 -22.77
N ALA A 280 -7.04 -16.24 -22.43
CA ALA A 280 -8.38 -16.71 -22.78
C ALA A 280 -8.59 -16.78 -24.30
N GLN A 281 -8.06 -15.80 -25.06
CA GLN A 281 -8.11 -15.84 -26.52
C GLN A 281 -7.29 -17.00 -27.08
N LYS A 282 -6.05 -17.22 -26.60
CA LYS A 282 -5.24 -18.36 -27.05
C LYS A 282 -5.89 -19.70 -26.76
N PHE A 283 -6.52 -19.85 -25.60
CA PHE A 283 -7.32 -21.02 -25.30
C PHE A 283 -8.48 -21.17 -26.30
N SER A 284 -9.24 -20.10 -26.52
CA SER A 284 -10.37 -20.09 -27.46
C SER A 284 -9.96 -20.40 -28.90
N ASP A 285 -8.79 -19.93 -29.34
CA ASP A 285 -8.23 -20.23 -30.67
C ASP A 285 -7.88 -21.71 -30.80
N ILE A 286 -7.27 -22.30 -29.76
CA ILE A 286 -6.97 -23.75 -29.71
C ILE A 286 -8.28 -24.54 -29.82
N ILE A 287 -9.31 -24.16 -29.07
CA ILE A 287 -10.61 -24.85 -29.09
C ILE A 287 -11.34 -24.66 -30.42
N SER A 288 -11.34 -23.44 -30.97
CA SER A 288 -12.05 -23.12 -32.22
C SER A 288 -11.40 -23.74 -33.45
N ALA A 289 -10.09 -24.00 -33.41
CA ALA A 289 -9.38 -24.71 -34.47
C ALA A 289 -9.71 -26.21 -34.51
N ARG A 290 -10.34 -26.76 -33.45
CA ARG A 290 -10.67 -28.18 -33.37
C ARG A 290 -11.83 -28.56 -34.28
N LYS A 291 -11.76 -29.77 -34.81
CA LYS A 291 -12.85 -30.45 -35.52
C LYS A 291 -13.44 -31.55 -34.65
N LYS A 292 -14.67 -31.95 -35.00
CA LYS A 292 -15.48 -32.91 -34.24
C LYS A 292 -14.80 -34.28 -34.02
N ASP A 293 -13.91 -34.70 -34.93
CA ASP A 293 -13.21 -35.99 -34.90
C ASP A 293 -11.75 -35.87 -34.45
N ASP A 294 -11.35 -34.73 -33.87
CA ASP A 294 -9.98 -34.54 -33.40
C ASP A 294 -9.68 -35.41 -32.17
N LYS A 295 -8.38 -35.62 -31.91
CA LYS A 295 -7.87 -36.35 -30.74
C LYS A 295 -8.40 -35.75 -29.43
N PRO A 296 -8.46 -36.50 -28.32
CA PRO A 296 -8.70 -35.88 -27.02
C PRO A 296 -7.56 -34.91 -26.67
N PHE A 297 -7.83 -33.90 -25.85
CA PHE A 297 -6.83 -32.90 -25.47
C PHE A 297 -6.62 -32.80 -23.96
N PHE A 298 -5.41 -32.40 -23.57
CA PHE A 298 -5.08 -31.95 -22.22
C PHE A 298 -4.55 -30.53 -22.30
N ILE A 299 -5.29 -29.56 -21.76
CA ILE A 299 -4.90 -28.15 -21.75
C ILE A 299 -4.67 -27.69 -20.31
N TYR A 300 -3.44 -27.30 -20.01
CA TYR A 300 -3.06 -26.67 -18.75
C TYR A 300 -3.10 -25.14 -18.90
N VAL A 301 -3.93 -24.48 -18.09
CA VAL A 301 -4.16 -23.03 -18.11
C VAL A 301 -3.75 -22.41 -16.77
N PRO A 302 -2.44 -22.24 -16.53
CA PRO A 302 -1.94 -21.55 -15.35
C PRO A 302 -2.08 -20.03 -15.49
N MET A 303 -3.09 -19.47 -14.85
CA MET A 303 -3.33 -18.03 -14.81
C MET A 303 -2.36 -17.39 -13.81
N PRO A 304 -1.65 -16.30 -14.15
CA PRO A 304 -0.76 -15.60 -13.22
C PRO A 304 -1.52 -14.64 -12.28
N SER A 305 -2.80 -14.90 -12.05
CA SER A 305 -3.71 -14.07 -11.27
C SER A 305 -4.37 -14.88 -10.16
N PRO A 306 -4.75 -14.25 -9.03
CA PRO A 306 -4.64 -12.81 -8.69
C PRO A 306 -3.30 -12.34 -8.06
N HIS A 307 -2.18 -13.04 -8.32
CA HIS A 307 -0.83 -12.72 -7.83
C HIS A 307 -0.43 -11.25 -7.98
N ALA A 308 0.40 -10.77 -7.05
CA ALA A 308 0.92 -9.41 -7.06
C ALA A 308 1.95 -9.16 -8.19
N PRO A 309 1.99 -7.97 -8.81
CA PRO A 309 1.09 -6.85 -8.60
C PRO A 309 -0.28 -7.07 -9.27
N PRO A 310 -1.41 -6.71 -8.61
CA PRO A 310 -2.70 -6.67 -9.26
C PRO A 310 -2.67 -5.77 -10.51
N ALA A 311 -2.96 -6.37 -11.66
CA ALA A 311 -2.89 -5.72 -12.96
C ALA A 311 -4.25 -5.82 -13.66
N SER A 312 -5.30 -5.30 -13.03
CA SER A 312 -6.61 -5.28 -13.67
C SER A 312 -6.61 -4.37 -14.91
N GLN A 313 -7.29 -4.77 -15.97
CA GLN A 313 -7.61 -3.88 -17.07
C GLN A 313 -8.55 -2.80 -16.56
N LYS A 314 -8.46 -1.62 -17.18
CA LYS A 314 -9.26 -0.44 -16.82
C LYS A 314 -10.76 -0.71 -16.71
N GLN A 315 -11.30 -1.63 -17.51
CA GLN A 315 -12.72 -1.96 -17.47
C GLN A 315 -13.15 -2.65 -16.17
N PHE A 316 -12.27 -3.42 -15.52
CA PHE A 316 -12.55 -4.14 -14.27
C PHE A 316 -12.28 -3.31 -13.01
N GLU A 317 -11.68 -2.13 -13.13
CA GLU A 317 -11.47 -1.22 -12.00
C GLU A 317 -12.82 -0.86 -11.35
N ARG A 318 -12.86 -0.94 -10.01
CA ARG A 318 -14.06 -0.74 -9.17
C ARG A 318 -15.14 -1.83 -9.30
N SER A 319 -14.85 -2.99 -9.89
CA SER A 319 -15.84 -4.07 -9.94
C SER A 319 -16.17 -4.63 -8.56
N ALA A 320 -15.14 -4.87 -7.74
CA ALA A 320 -15.27 -5.26 -6.33
C ALA A 320 -15.10 -4.06 -5.38
N GLY A 321 -14.55 -2.94 -5.87
CA GLY A 321 -14.35 -1.71 -5.10
C GLY A 321 -12.95 -1.57 -4.48
N TRP A 322 -12.04 -2.52 -4.75
CA TRP A 322 -10.67 -2.55 -4.23
C TRP A 322 -9.73 -3.34 -5.16
N GLY A 323 -8.42 -3.07 -5.11
CA GLY A 323 -7.46 -3.47 -6.15
C GLY A 323 -7.31 -4.98 -6.38
N TYR A 324 -7.06 -5.77 -5.32
CA TYR A 324 -6.97 -7.23 -5.43
C TYR A 324 -8.30 -7.84 -5.85
N GLY A 325 -9.41 -7.43 -5.23
CA GLY A 325 -10.75 -7.92 -5.60
C GLY A 325 -11.13 -7.63 -7.05
N ASP A 326 -10.79 -6.46 -7.58
CA ASP A 326 -11.01 -6.15 -9.00
C ASP A 326 -10.25 -7.13 -9.92
N TYR A 327 -9.06 -7.59 -9.50
CA TYR A 327 -8.28 -8.57 -10.25
C TYR A 327 -8.81 -10.00 -10.08
N VAL A 328 -9.38 -10.33 -8.92
CA VAL A 328 -10.14 -11.58 -8.70
C VAL A 328 -11.36 -11.61 -9.63
N VAL A 329 -12.13 -10.52 -9.73
CA VAL A 329 -13.27 -10.41 -10.65
C VAL A 329 -12.83 -10.59 -12.11
N GLN A 330 -11.71 -9.98 -12.51
CA GLN A 330 -11.15 -10.20 -13.85
C GLN A 330 -10.72 -11.67 -14.07
N THR A 331 -10.16 -12.31 -13.06
CA THR A 331 -9.79 -13.73 -13.10
C THR A 331 -11.01 -14.62 -13.30
N ASP A 332 -12.09 -14.37 -12.56
CA ASP A 332 -13.37 -15.07 -12.68
C ASP A 332 -13.99 -14.87 -14.06
N PHE A 333 -14.00 -13.63 -14.57
CA PHE A 333 -14.55 -13.31 -15.89
C PHE A 333 -13.85 -14.07 -17.02
N TYR A 334 -12.51 -14.05 -17.06
CA TYR A 334 -11.77 -14.77 -18.10
C TYR A 334 -11.77 -16.28 -17.90
N THR A 335 -11.94 -16.76 -16.66
CA THR A 335 -12.26 -18.17 -16.40
C THR A 335 -13.61 -18.54 -17.03
N GLY A 336 -14.62 -17.67 -16.88
CA GLY A 336 -15.91 -17.79 -17.56
C GLY A 336 -15.75 -17.92 -19.08
N GLN A 337 -14.93 -17.07 -19.72
CA GLN A 337 -14.68 -17.16 -21.16
C GLN A 337 -14.02 -18.48 -21.58
N ILE A 338 -13.06 -18.98 -20.79
CA ILE A 338 -12.42 -20.29 -21.02
C ILE A 338 -13.46 -21.41 -20.94
N LEU A 339 -14.36 -21.37 -19.95
CA LEU A 339 -15.43 -22.35 -19.80
C LEU A 339 -16.45 -22.25 -20.93
N ASP A 340 -16.82 -21.04 -21.35
CA ASP A 340 -17.77 -20.79 -22.43
C ASP A 340 -17.25 -21.29 -23.78
N ALA A 341 -15.94 -21.20 -24.02
CA ALA A 341 -15.30 -21.74 -25.23
C ALA A 341 -15.48 -23.27 -25.36
N LEU A 342 -15.63 -24.01 -24.25
CA LEU A 342 -15.94 -25.44 -24.26
C LEU A 342 -17.43 -25.72 -24.58
N GLY A 343 -18.29 -24.72 -24.43
CA GLY A 343 -19.74 -24.80 -24.63
C GLY A 343 -20.52 -25.25 -23.38
N ASP A 344 -21.83 -25.50 -23.56
CA ASP A 344 -22.74 -25.87 -22.47
C ASP A 344 -22.49 -27.34 -22.04
N PRO A 345 -22.12 -27.61 -20.77
CA PRO A 345 -21.89 -28.98 -20.28
C PRO A 345 -23.14 -29.88 -20.34
N ASN A 346 -24.34 -29.31 -20.49
CA ASN A 346 -25.59 -30.05 -20.64
C ASN A 346 -25.97 -30.32 -22.10
N ASP A 347 -25.32 -29.68 -23.07
CA ASP A 347 -25.49 -29.98 -24.48
C ASP A 347 -24.54 -31.13 -24.88
N PRO A 348 -25.03 -32.33 -25.21
CA PRO A 348 -24.18 -33.45 -25.61
C PRO A 348 -23.38 -33.21 -26.89
N LYS A 349 -23.65 -32.13 -27.64
CA LYS A 349 -22.87 -31.72 -28.81
C LYS A 349 -21.70 -30.79 -28.46
N SER A 350 -21.66 -30.23 -27.26
CA SER A 350 -20.56 -29.37 -26.81
C SER A 350 -19.33 -30.20 -26.44
N LEU A 351 -18.15 -29.55 -26.41
CA LEU A 351 -16.95 -30.20 -25.88
C LEU A 351 -17.05 -30.38 -24.36
N ALA A 352 -17.72 -29.46 -23.66
CA ALA A 352 -17.89 -29.48 -22.22
C ALA A 352 -18.56 -30.76 -21.70
N ALA A 353 -19.47 -31.37 -22.48
CA ALA A 353 -20.15 -32.62 -22.10
C ALA A 353 -19.21 -33.82 -21.91
N ASN A 354 -18.04 -33.83 -22.55
CA ASN A 354 -17.00 -34.86 -22.39
C ASN A 354 -15.65 -34.28 -21.96
N THR A 355 -15.66 -33.21 -21.16
CA THR A 355 -14.44 -32.58 -20.63
C THR A 355 -14.42 -32.63 -19.10
N VAL A 356 -13.35 -33.21 -18.54
CA VAL A 356 -12.98 -33.04 -17.14
C VAL A 356 -12.36 -31.66 -16.99
N VAL A 357 -12.94 -30.80 -16.16
CA VAL A 357 -12.35 -29.52 -15.79
C VAL A 357 -11.99 -29.56 -14.31
N PHE A 358 -10.72 -29.28 -14.00
CA PHE A 358 -10.23 -29.13 -12.63
C PHE A 358 -9.77 -27.69 -12.41
N ILE A 359 -10.34 -27.02 -11.40
CA ILE A 359 -10.00 -25.65 -11.02
C ILE A 359 -9.41 -25.64 -9.61
N THR A 360 -8.23 -25.03 -9.46
CA THR A 360 -7.56 -24.84 -8.16
C THR A 360 -6.53 -23.69 -8.21
N SER A 361 -5.75 -23.48 -7.15
CA SER A 361 -4.75 -22.40 -7.00
C SER A 361 -3.42 -22.92 -6.45
N ASP A 362 -2.27 -22.37 -6.85
CA ASP A 362 -0.97 -22.89 -6.45
C ASP A 362 -0.61 -22.77 -4.97
N ASN A 363 -1.19 -21.80 -4.28
CA ASN A 363 -1.08 -21.58 -2.85
C ASN A 363 -2.17 -20.59 -2.40
N GLY A 364 -2.23 -20.33 -1.10
CA GLY A 364 -3.08 -19.30 -0.53
C GLY A 364 -2.76 -17.88 -1.00
N PRO A 365 -3.52 -16.88 -0.54
CA PRO A 365 -3.40 -15.49 -0.96
C PRO A 365 -2.10 -14.87 -0.47
N GLU A 366 -1.55 -13.97 -1.27
CA GLU A 366 -0.33 -13.25 -0.91
C GLU A 366 -0.53 -12.40 0.34
N THR A 367 0.51 -12.21 1.15
CA THR A 367 0.44 -11.49 2.44
C THR A 367 -0.24 -10.13 2.33
N GLY A 368 0.14 -9.31 1.33
CA GLY A 368 -0.51 -8.02 1.08
C GLY A 368 -1.96 -8.17 0.64
N SER A 369 -2.25 -9.11 -0.26
CA SER A 369 -3.62 -9.36 -0.74
C SER A 369 -4.57 -9.80 0.38
N TYR A 370 -4.11 -10.74 1.23
CA TYR A 370 -4.85 -11.19 2.41
C TYR A 370 -5.14 -10.03 3.37
N LYS A 371 -4.12 -9.23 3.73
CA LYS A 371 -4.32 -8.07 4.62
C LYS A 371 -5.35 -7.09 4.03
N ASN A 372 -5.20 -6.75 2.75
CA ASN A 372 -6.13 -5.91 2.02
C ASN A 372 -7.56 -6.46 2.03
N SER A 373 -7.73 -7.78 1.93
CA SER A 373 -9.06 -8.39 1.94
C SER A 373 -9.76 -8.11 3.26
N ARG A 374 -9.05 -8.30 4.37
CA ARG A 374 -9.61 -8.14 5.71
C ARG A 374 -10.05 -6.70 5.97
N PHE A 375 -9.31 -5.71 5.45
CA PHE A 375 -9.69 -4.30 5.53
C PHE A 375 -11.02 -3.95 4.87
N VAL A 376 -11.43 -4.70 3.84
CA VAL A 376 -12.70 -4.48 3.14
C VAL A 376 -13.79 -5.46 3.57
N ASN A 377 -13.61 -6.14 4.71
CA ASN A 377 -14.53 -7.17 5.20
C ASN A 377 -14.64 -8.38 4.24
N HIS A 378 -13.56 -8.69 3.53
CA HIS A 378 -13.38 -9.92 2.77
C HIS A 378 -12.38 -10.84 3.47
N ASP A 379 -12.62 -12.14 3.50
CA ASP A 379 -11.66 -13.11 4.02
C ASP A 379 -11.15 -14.01 2.90
N ALA A 380 -10.02 -13.63 2.29
CA ALA A 380 -9.44 -14.40 1.19
C ALA A 380 -9.06 -15.84 1.60
N ASN A 381 -8.83 -16.10 2.90
CA ASN A 381 -8.58 -17.46 3.40
C ASN A 381 -9.84 -18.17 3.88
N GLY A 382 -10.92 -17.45 4.17
CA GLY A 382 -12.03 -18.01 4.95
C GLY A 382 -11.55 -18.40 6.36
N PRO A 383 -12.08 -19.48 6.97
CA PRO A 383 -11.84 -19.78 8.39
C PRO A 383 -10.42 -20.28 8.74
N TRP A 384 -9.49 -20.29 7.78
CA TRP A 384 -8.20 -20.96 7.85
C TRP A 384 -7.06 -19.98 8.20
N ALA A 385 -6.11 -20.40 9.03
CA ALA A 385 -5.01 -19.56 9.50
C ALA A 385 -3.81 -19.50 8.54
N GLY A 386 -2.94 -18.49 8.69
CA GLY A 386 -1.80 -18.24 7.80
C GLY A 386 -2.19 -17.77 6.41
N ARG A 387 -1.26 -17.84 5.45
CA ARG A 387 -1.38 -17.33 4.07
C ARG A 387 -0.23 -17.86 3.23
N LYS A 388 -0.09 -17.41 1.98
CA LYS A 388 1.05 -17.76 1.12
C LYS A 388 2.36 -17.76 1.92
N ARG A 389 3.19 -18.77 1.68
CA ARG A 389 4.45 -19.16 2.32
C ARG A 389 4.31 -20.06 3.55
N ASP A 390 3.19 -20.05 4.26
CA ASP A 390 3.04 -20.77 5.53
C ASP A 390 2.55 -22.21 5.35
N ASN A 391 2.86 -23.06 6.34
CA ASN A 391 2.29 -24.39 6.53
C ASN A 391 0.94 -24.38 7.25
N TYR A 392 0.44 -23.24 7.72
CA TYR A 392 -0.92 -23.16 8.22
C TYR A 392 -1.94 -23.34 7.07
N GLU A 393 -3.18 -23.65 7.41
CA GLU A 393 -4.19 -24.09 6.46
C GLU A 393 -4.45 -23.07 5.34
N GLY A 394 -4.54 -21.78 5.63
CA GLY A 394 -4.67 -20.70 4.64
C GLY A 394 -3.46 -20.52 3.72
N GLY A 395 -2.32 -21.17 3.99
CA GLY A 395 -1.19 -21.19 3.06
C GLY A 395 -1.30 -22.23 1.95
N THR A 396 -1.99 -23.33 2.21
CA THR A 396 -2.04 -24.50 1.31
C THR A 396 -3.45 -24.96 0.96
N ARG A 397 -4.46 -24.72 1.78
CA ARG A 397 -5.86 -24.97 1.47
C ARG A 397 -6.35 -23.93 0.47
N VAL A 398 -6.84 -24.39 -0.66
CA VAL A 398 -7.13 -23.58 -1.85
C VAL A 398 -8.47 -24.00 -2.46
N PRO A 399 -9.08 -23.19 -3.36
CA PRO A 399 -10.21 -23.66 -4.15
C PRO A 399 -9.87 -24.98 -4.85
N PHE A 400 -10.80 -25.94 -4.88
CA PHE A 400 -10.55 -27.26 -5.43
C PHE A 400 -11.88 -27.85 -5.94
N VAL A 401 -12.12 -27.75 -7.25
CA VAL A 401 -13.40 -28.10 -7.87
C VAL A 401 -13.20 -28.90 -9.14
N VAL A 402 -13.90 -30.04 -9.24
CA VAL A 402 -13.85 -30.92 -10.43
C VAL A 402 -15.24 -31.01 -11.05
N ARG A 403 -15.34 -30.76 -12.35
CA ARG A 403 -16.56 -30.98 -13.15
C ARG A 403 -16.29 -32.01 -14.22
N TRP A 404 -17.12 -33.04 -14.30
CA TRP A 404 -17.15 -34.00 -15.41
C TRP A 404 -18.59 -34.51 -15.62
N PRO A 405 -19.34 -33.94 -16.58
CA PRO A 405 -20.75 -34.28 -16.78
C PRO A 405 -20.97 -35.78 -16.97
N GLY A 406 -22.03 -36.30 -16.35
CA GLY A 406 -22.40 -37.73 -16.39
C GLY A 406 -21.51 -38.68 -15.57
N ASN A 407 -20.36 -38.22 -15.08
CA ASN A 407 -19.39 -39.06 -14.35
C ASN A 407 -19.12 -38.56 -12.92
N VAL A 408 -19.27 -37.26 -12.68
CA VAL A 408 -19.17 -36.61 -11.37
C VAL A 408 -20.50 -35.97 -11.02
N ALA A 409 -21.11 -36.43 -9.93
CA ALA A 409 -22.32 -35.79 -9.41
C ALA A 409 -21.97 -34.44 -8.77
N PRO A 410 -22.73 -33.37 -9.04
CA PRO A 410 -22.52 -32.10 -8.36
C PRO A 410 -22.72 -32.24 -6.84
N GLY A 411 -21.88 -31.57 -6.05
CA GLY A 411 -21.95 -31.66 -4.60
C GLY A 411 -20.73 -31.10 -3.88
N VAL A 412 -20.72 -31.26 -2.55
CA VAL A 412 -19.62 -30.82 -1.68
C VAL A 412 -19.07 -32.03 -0.94
N THR A 413 -17.75 -32.14 -0.85
CA THR A 413 -17.05 -33.17 -0.07
C THR A 413 -15.95 -32.56 0.78
N ASP A 414 -15.71 -33.12 1.95
CA ASP A 414 -14.60 -32.77 2.85
C ASP A 414 -13.44 -33.77 2.77
N HIS A 415 -13.43 -34.63 1.74
CA HIS A 415 -12.38 -35.60 1.51
C HIS A 415 -11.00 -34.90 1.42
N PRO A 416 -10.02 -35.29 2.26
CA PRO A 416 -8.70 -34.68 2.24
C PRO A 416 -7.92 -35.11 1.00
N CYS A 417 -7.54 -34.14 0.16
CA CYS A 417 -6.71 -34.37 -1.02
C CYS A 417 -5.75 -33.22 -1.25
N TRP A 418 -4.69 -33.50 -2.02
CA TRP A 418 -3.76 -32.47 -2.46
C TRP A 418 -3.55 -32.53 -3.97
N GLN A 419 -3.05 -31.46 -4.56
CA GLN A 419 -3.00 -31.27 -6.02
C GLN A 419 -2.28 -32.36 -6.80
N GLY A 420 -1.24 -32.99 -6.23
CA GLY A 420 -0.53 -34.09 -6.88
C GLY A 420 -1.40 -35.33 -7.10
N ASP A 421 -2.47 -35.49 -6.32
CA ASP A 421 -3.45 -36.58 -6.50
C ASP A 421 -4.20 -36.50 -7.82
N PHE A 422 -4.26 -35.31 -8.41
CA PHE A 422 -4.85 -35.15 -9.73
C PHE A 422 -4.11 -35.99 -10.77
N VAL A 423 -2.80 -36.18 -10.62
CA VAL A 423 -1.99 -37.04 -11.50
C VAL A 423 -2.45 -38.49 -11.43
N ALA A 424 -2.56 -39.06 -10.22
CA ALA A 424 -3.05 -40.42 -10.02
C ALA A 424 -4.52 -40.59 -10.42
N THR A 425 -5.34 -39.57 -10.16
CA THR A 425 -6.75 -39.56 -10.56
C THR A 425 -6.90 -39.60 -12.07
N MET A 426 -6.12 -38.79 -12.81
CA MET A 426 -6.15 -38.80 -14.27
C MET A 426 -5.53 -40.06 -14.86
N ALA A 427 -4.51 -40.64 -14.21
CA ALA A 427 -3.98 -41.95 -14.59
C ALA A 427 -5.07 -43.03 -14.55
N ASP A 428 -5.84 -43.10 -13.46
CA ASP A 428 -6.97 -44.02 -13.34
C ASP A 428 -8.05 -43.76 -14.39
N VAL A 429 -8.37 -42.48 -14.67
CA VAL A 429 -9.37 -42.08 -15.68
C VAL A 429 -9.01 -42.62 -17.06
N ILE A 430 -7.74 -42.56 -17.47
CA ILE A 430 -7.28 -43.03 -18.79
C ILE A 430 -6.77 -44.48 -18.77
N GLY A 431 -6.81 -45.16 -17.62
CA GLY A 431 -6.35 -46.53 -17.45
C GLY A 431 -4.82 -46.71 -17.43
N HIS A 432 -4.06 -45.66 -17.15
CA HIS A 432 -2.62 -45.73 -16.96
C HIS A 432 -2.28 -46.28 -15.57
N LYS A 433 -1.48 -47.36 -15.55
CA LYS A 433 -0.95 -47.92 -14.31
C LYS A 433 0.37 -47.23 -13.97
N LEU A 434 0.34 -46.38 -12.95
CA LEU A 434 1.53 -45.71 -12.44
C LEU A 434 2.56 -46.74 -11.94
N ALA A 435 3.79 -46.61 -12.41
CA ALA A 435 4.95 -47.29 -11.83
C ALA A 435 5.31 -46.66 -10.47
N ALA A 436 6.09 -47.41 -9.68
CA ALA A 436 6.40 -47.04 -8.30
C ALA A 436 7.13 -45.68 -8.15
N ASP A 437 7.81 -45.21 -9.20
CA ASP A 437 8.65 -44.00 -9.22
C ASP A 437 8.05 -42.83 -10.02
N GLU A 438 6.94 -43.05 -10.74
CA GLU A 438 6.31 -42.01 -11.58
C GLU A 438 5.66 -40.91 -10.73
N ALA A 439 4.74 -41.29 -9.84
CA ALA A 439 4.02 -40.38 -8.95
C ALA A 439 3.88 -41.00 -7.53
N PRO A 440 5.00 -41.26 -6.83
CA PRO A 440 5.03 -42.06 -5.60
C PRO A 440 4.27 -41.45 -4.42
N ASP A 441 3.98 -40.15 -4.47
CA ASP A 441 3.33 -39.42 -3.37
C ASP A 441 1.81 -39.21 -3.63
N ALA A 442 1.31 -39.54 -4.83
CA ALA A 442 -0.06 -39.30 -5.27
C ALA A 442 -0.99 -40.49 -4.99
N GLU A 443 -2.24 -40.20 -4.62
CA GLU A 443 -3.32 -41.19 -4.46
C GLU A 443 -4.55 -40.74 -5.25
N SER A 444 -5.14 -41.63 -6.05
CA SER A 444 -6.33 -41.30 -6.85
C SER A 444 -7.56 -41.08 -5.98
N PHE A 445 -8.23 -39.95 -6.17
CA PHE A 445 -9.54 -39.65 -5.57
C PHE A 445 -10.70 -39.91 -6.52
N LEU A 446 -10.49 -40.63 -7.63
CA LEU A 446 -11.55 -41.01 -8.57
C LEU A 446 -12.73 -41.74 -7.90
N PRO A 447 -12.53 -42.63 -6.90
CA PRO A 447 -13.66 -43.23 -6.17
C PRO A 447 -14.57 -42.17 -5.54
N VAL A 448 -14.01 -41.11 -4.95
CA VAL A 448 -14.77 -40.00 -4.34
C VAL A 448 -15.62 -39.30 -5.39
N LEU A 449 -15.01 -38.97 -6.54
CA LEU A 449 -15.69 -38.37 -7.69
C LEU A 449 -16.86 -39.22 -8.20
N GLN A 450 -16.76 -40.54 -8.10
CA GLN A 450 -17.79 -41.51 -8.50
C GLN A 450 -18.78 -41.87 -7.38
N GLY A 451 -18.71 -41.22 -6.20
CA GLY A 451 -19.55 -41.54 -5.04
C GLY A 451 -19.28 -42.92 -4.44
N LYS A 452 -18.08 -43.48 -4.66
CA LYS A 452 -17.64 -44.78 -4.16
C LYS A 452 -16.72 -44.63 -2.95
N PRO A 453 -16.68 -45.61 -2.04
CA PRO A 453 -15.73 -45.59 -0.93
C PRO A 453 -14.29 -45.71 -1.43
N MET A 454 -13.39 -45.03 -0.73
CA MET A 454 -11.95 -45.18 -0.96
C MET A 454 -11.45 -46.59 -0.62
N PRO A 455 -10.40 -47.09 -1.30
CA PRO A 455 -9.78 -48.38 -0.99
C PRO A 455 -9.28 -48.46 0.46
N LYS A 456 -9.25 -49.68 1.02
CA LYS A 456 -8.77 -49.92 2.39
C LYS A 456 -7.26 -49.66 2.55
N ASN A 457 -6.47 -49.93 1.52
CA ASN A 457 -5.01 -49.74 1.52
C ASN A 457 -4.65 -48.34 1.03
N ARG A 458 -5.18 -47.32 1.70
CA ARG A 458 -4.92 -45.91 1.38
C ARG A 458 -3.65 -45.40 2.07
N ARG A 459 -3.10 -44.28 1.59
CA ARG A 459 -2.00 -43.58 2.29
C ARG A 459 -2.47 -43.03 3.63
N SER A 460 -1.53 -42.88 4.56
CA SER A 460 -1.81 -42.39 5.92
C SER A 460 -2.07 -40.88 6.02
N GLY A 461 -1.74 -40.10 5.00
CA GLY A 461 -1.87 -38.65 4.99
C GLY A 461 -1.01 -38.02 3.89
N PHE A 462 -0.82 -36.71 3.96
CA PHE A 462 0.02 -35.96 3.02
C PHE A 462 0.83 -34.87 3.73
N ILE A 463 1.89 -34.41 3.06
CA ILE A 463 2.82 -33.40 3.57
C ILE A 463 2.50 -32.05 2.93
N GLN A 464 2.49 -31.01 3.77
CA GLN A 464 2.53 -29.61 3.37
C GLN A 464 3.95 -29.07 3.61
N HIS A 465 4.38 -28.14 2.76
CA HIS A 465 5.72 -27.59 2.78
C HIS A 465 5.71 -26.05 2.74
N SER A 466 6.50 -25.41 3.59
CA SER A 466 6.57 -23.94 3.68
C SER A 466 7.61 -23.37 2.72
N SER A 467 7.58 -22.05 2.52
CA SER A 467 8.58 -21.39 1.67
C SER A 467 10.02 -21.51 2.19
N GLN A 468 10.25 -21.75 3.50
CA GLN A 468 11.59 -21.97 4.07
C GLN A 468 11.99 -23.43 4.17
N GLY A 469 11.13 -24.35 3.75
CA GLY A 469 11.39 -25.78 3.78
C GLY A 469 10.91 -26.51 5.04
N GLN A 470 10.07 -25.88 5.86
CA GLN A 470 9.46 -26.52 7.02
C GLN A 470 8.38 -27.50 6.56
N PHE A 471 8.20 -28.60 7.28
CA PHE A 471 7.17 -29.61 6.99
C PHE A 471 5.97 -29.54 7.93
N ALA A 472 4.80 -29.84 7.40
CA ALA A 472 3.62 -30.22 8.16
C ALA A 472 3.00 -31.51 7.59
N PHE A 473 2.24 -32.22 8.40
CA PHE A 473 1.58 -33.47 8.04
C PHE A 473 0.09 -33.39 8.40
N VAL A 474 -0.76 -33.69 7.42
CA VAL A 474 -2.22 -33.80 7.59
C VAL A 474 -2.59 -35.26 7.41
N ASP A 475 -3.30 -35.83 8.40
CA ASP A 475 -3.70 -37.22 8.34
C ASP A 475 -4.81 -37.46 7.30
N TYR A 476 -5.01 -38.73 6.92
CA TYR A 476 -5.97 -39.10 5.87
C TYR A 476 -7.45 -38.82 6.23
N THR A 477 -7.74 -38.52 7.50
CA THR A 477 -9.06 -38.11 7.96
C THR A 477 -9.28 -36.60 7.79
N GLY A 478 -8.19 -35.84 7.62
CA GLY A 478 -8.17 -34.39 7.57
C GLY A 478 -8.45 -33.73 8.92
N GLU A 479 -8.55 -34.52 9.99
CA GLU A 479 -8.87 -34.03 11.33
C GLU A 479 -7.63 -33.55 12.06
N TRP A 480 -6.50 -34.21 11.87
CA TRP A 480 -5.30 -33.91 12.64
C TRP A 480 -4.18 -33.38 11.76
N LYS A 481 -3.52 -32.35 12.29
CA LYS A 481 -2.38 -31.70 11.64
C LYS A 481 -1.24 -31.50 12.62
N LEU A 482 -0.04 -31.92 12.19
CA LEU A 482 1.21 -31.69 12.89
C LEU A 482 2.09 -30.74 12.07
N ILE A 483 2.53 -29.63 12.66
CA ILE A 483 3.57 -28.77 12.08
C ILE A 483 4.89 -29.05 12.79
N ASP A 484 5.93 -29.45 12.06
CA ASP A 484 7.26 -29.74 12.62
C ASP A 484 8.08 -28.45 12.73
N GLY A 485 7.73 -27.62 13.72
CA GLY A 485 8.46 -26.41 14.12
C GLY A 485 7.56 -25.37 14.81
N THR A 486 8.14 -24.23 15.18
CA THR A 486 7.57 -23.26 16.13
C THR A 486 6.66 -22.19 15.51
N GLY A 487 6.38 -22.26 14.21
CA GLY A 487 5.51 -21.35 13.48
C GLY A 487 5.06 -21.94 12.14
N GLY A 488 4.57 -21.09 11.24
CA GLY A 488 4.13 -21.50 9.88
C GLY A 488 5.29 -21.71 8.89
N GLY A 489 6.49 -21.26 9.23
CA GLY A 489 7.71 -21.52 8.46
C GLY A 489 7.86 -20.73 7.17
N GLY A 490 6.96 -19.81 6.88
CA GLY A 490 7.03 -18.99 5.68
C GLY A 490 7.29 -17.53 6.02
N ASN A 491 6.27 -16.94 6.64
CA ASN A 491 6.28 -15.53 7.03
C ASN A 491 6.92 -15.34 8.42
N THR A 492 7.54 -14.18 8.64
CA THR A 492 8.08 -13.78 9.94
C THR A 492 6.99 -13.59 10.98
N THR A 493 5.80 -13.14 10.57
CA THR A 493 4.56 -13.17 11.35
C THR A 493 3.47 -13.86 10.55
N THR A 494 2.71 -14.73 11.20
CA THR A 494 1.50 -15.34 10.64
C THR A 494 0.26 -14.73 11.31
N CYS A 495 -0.89 -14.91 10.68
CA CYS A 495 -2.20 -14.61 11.27
C CYS A 495 -2.87 -15.90 11.77
N ASP A 496 -3.57 -15.80 12.90
CA ASP A 496 -4.64 -16.76 13.22
C ASP A 496 -5.93 -16.40 12.44
N ALA A 497 -6.91 -17.30 12.49
CA ALA A 497 -8.20 -17.11 11.83
C ALA A 497 -9.06 -15.96 12.42
N ASP A 498 -8.67 -15.40 13.57
CA ASP A 498 -9.35 -14.27 14.23
C ASP A 498 -8.77 -12.91 13.81
N ASN A 499 -7.97 -12.89 12.73
CA ASN A 499 -7.37 -11.70 12.15
C ASN A 499 -6.36 -11.00 13.08
N LYS A 500 -5.81 -11.70 14.06
CA LYS A 500 -4.74 -11.15 14.88
C LYS A 500 -3.41 -11.61 14.30
N GLU A 501 -2.48 -10.70 14.01
CA GLU A 501 -1.09 -11.09 13.76
C GLU A 501 -0.47 -11.55 15.08
N THR A 502 -0.62 -12.84 15.39
CA THR A 502 -0.38 -13.36 16.75
C THR A 502 0.87 -14.19 16.93
N LEU A 503 1.51 -14.65 15.86
CA LEU A 503 2.62 -15.61 16.01
C LEU A 503 3.83 -15.18 15.18
N LYS A 504 4.88 -14.71 15.87
CA LYS A 504 6.21 -14.46 15.30
C LYS A 504 6.93 -15.80 15.11
N ALA A 505 7.48 -16.03 13.92
CA ALA A 505 8.34 -17.17 13.65
C ALA A 505 9.54 -17.13 14.60
N GLY A 506 9.71 -18.18 15.41
CA GLY A 506 10.80 -18.28 16.38
C GLY A 506 10.51 -17.73 17.79
N GLU A 507 9.43 -16.96 17.99
CA GLU A 507 9.01 -16.46 19.30
C GLU A 507 7.67 -17.09 19.72
N LEU A 508 7.77 -18.16 20.54
CA LEU A 508 6.75 -18.67 21.48
C LEU A 508 5.61 -19.58 20.98
N ARG A 509 5.78 -20.91 21.20
CA ARG A 509 4.78 -21.83 21.83
C ARG A 509 5.44 -22.94 22.66
N GLY A 510 6.55 -22.66 23.36
CA GLY A 510 7.17 -23.55 24.36
C GLY A 510 7.53 -24.99 23.94
N THR A 511 7.34 -25.37 22.67
CA THR A 511 7.40 -26.75 22.16
C THR A 511 8.01 -26.76 20.76
N PRO A 512 8.76 -27.81 20.38
CA PRO A 512 9.44 -27.87 19.08
C PRO A 512 8.51 -28.14 17.89
N ARG A 513 7.22 -28.39 18.14
CA ARG A 513 6.20 -28.74 17.14
C ARG A 513 4.84 -28.16 17.53
N GLN A 514 3.89 -28.22 16.62
CA GLN A 514 2.51 -27.83 16.88
C GLN A 514 1.54 -28.92 16.44
N LEU A 515 0.52 -29.21 17.26
CA LEU A 515 -0.51 -30.19 16.96
C LEU A 515 -1.90 -29.53 17.04
N PHE A 516 -2.69 -29.72 15.98
CA PHE A 516 -4.04 -29.16 15.86
C PHE A 516 -5.06 -30.25 15.51
N ASN A 517 -6.27 -30.10 16.04
CA ASN A 517 -7.46 -30.83 15.58
C ASN A 517 -8.32 -29.87 14.75
N LEU A 518 -8.25 -29.98 13.43
CA LEU A 518 -8.86 -29.06 12.47
C LEU A 518 -10.39 -29.11 12.45
N LYS A 519 -11.01 -30.21 12.92
CA LYS A 519 -12.47 -30.27 13.08
C LYS A 519 -12.97 -29.44 14.25
N LYS A 520 -12.20 -29.40 15.34
CA LYS A 520 -12.53 -28.61 16.54
C LYS A 520 -12.04 -27.16 16.43
N ASP A 521 -10.92 -26.96 15.76
CA ASP A 521 -10.24 -25.67 15.62
C ASP A 521 -9.69 -25.51 14.19
N PRO A 522 -10.55 -25.18 13.21
CA PRO A 522 -10.12 -24.97 11.83
C PRO A 522 -9.15 -23.79 11.66
N GLY A 523 -9.12 -22.87 12.63
CA GLY A 523 -8.23 -21.71 12.61
C GLY A 523 -6.90 -21.91 13.31
N GLU A 524 -6.54 -23.14 13.70
CA GLU A 524 -5.23 -23.49 14.29
C GLU A 524 -4.83 -22.59 15.48
N ARG A 525 -5.83 -22.16 16.27
CA ARG A 525 -5.69 -21.24 17.40
C ARG A 525 -4.99 -21.91 18.58
N VAL A 526 -5.30 -23.17 18.87
CA VAL A 526 -4.86 -23.87 20.08
C VAL A 526 -3.85 -24.97 19.74
N ASN A 527 -2.57 -24.73 20.03
CA ASN A 527 -1.56 -25.80 19.97
C ASN A 527 -1.74 -26.75 21.16
N LEU A 528 -2.18 -27.97 20.89
CA LEU A 528 -2.44 -29.01 21.89
C LEU A 528 -1.17 -29.54 22.57
N LEU A 529 0.02 -29.12 22.14
CA LEU A 529 1.29 -29.50 22.77
C LEU A 529 1.73 -28.59 23.92
N LEU A 530 1.08 -27.42 24.08
CA LEU A 530 1.38 -26.48 25.17
C LEU A 530 1.01 -27.06 26.54
N ASP A 531 -0.13 -27.74 26.64
CA ASP A 531 -0.57 -28.52 27.80
C ASP A 531 -1.16 -29.86 27.32
N PRO A 532 -0.30 -30.86 27.04
CA PRO A 532 -0.70 -32.01 26.25
C PRO A 532 -1.37 -33.10 27.08
N SER A 533 -2.58 -33.47 26.68
CA SER A 533 -3.24 -34.69 27.15
C SER A 533 -2.51 -35.96 26.67
N PRO A 534 -2.75 -37.14 27.27
CA PRO A 534 -2.21 -38.40 26.78
C PRO A 534 -2.56 -38.68 25.30
N GLU A 535 -3.76 -38.29 24.87
CA GLU A 535 -4.20 -38.39 23.47
C GLU A 535 -3.36 -37.48 22.56
N ALA A 536 -3.14 -36.22 22.96
CA ALA A 536 -2.33 -35.28 22.18
C ALA A 536 -0.89 -35.76 22.04
N ARG A 537 -0.28 -36.33 23.10
CA ARG A 537 1.06 -36.93 23.04
C ARG A 537 1.13 -38.14 22.11
N ALA A 538 0.16 -39.05 22.20
CA ALA A 538 0.10 -40.22 21.34
C ALA A 538 -0.05 -39.81 19.86
N LYS A 539 -0.90 -38.81 19.59
CA LYS A 539 -1.13 -38.31 18.24
C LYS A 539 0.07 -37.53 17.69
N GLU A 540 0.75 -36.74 18.51
CA GLU A 540 2.04 -36.11 18.14
C GLU A 540 3.04 -37.16 17.64
N GLN A 541 3.21 -38.24 18.42
CA GLN A 541 4.15 -39.31 18.11
C GLN A 541 3.75 -40.04 16.81
N GLU A 542 2.49 -40.43 16.68
CA GLU A 542 1.95 -41.10 15.49
C GLU A 542 2.22 -40.27 14.22
N LEU A 543 1.81 -39.00 14.21
CA LEU A 543 1.96 -38.15 13.04
C LEU A 543 3.41 -37.82 12.73
N TYR A 544 4.25 -37.68 13.76
CA TYR A 544 5.67 -37.43 13.57
C TYR A 544 6.40 -38.66 13.00
N GLU A 545 6.05 -39.87 13.44
CA GLU A 545 6.57 -41.12 12.87
C GLU A 545 6.13 -41.28 11.41
N LEU A 546 4.86 -40.98 11.10
CA LEU A 546 4.34 -40.99 9.72
C LEU A 546 5.05 -39.97 8.84
N LEU A 547 5.21 -38.72 9.31
CA LEU A 547 5.97 -37.68 8.60
C LEU A 547 7.39 -38.15 8.28
N ASN A 548 8.11 -38.70 9.27
CA ASN A 548 9.47 -39.22 9.10
C ASN A 548 9.54 -40.42 8.16
N SER A 549 8.51 -41.27 8.12
CA SER A 549 8.47 -42.42 7.20
C SER A 549 8.43 -41.98 5.72
N ILE A 550 7.82 -40.82 5.43
CA ILE A 550 7.68 -40.30 4.06
C ILE A 550 8.86 -39.39 3.70
N ARG A 551 9.30 -38.52 4.62
CA ARG A 551 10.39 -37.55 4.36
C ARG A 551 11.80 -38.12 4.51
N GLY A 552 11.95 -39.24 5.22
CA GLY A 552 13.26 -39.83 5.56
C GLY A 552 14.09 -38.99 6.55
N ASN A 553 15.41 -39.16 6.53
CA ASN A 553 16.36 -38.43 7.41
C ASN A 553 16.61 -36.97 6.99
N THR A 554 15.69 -36.36 6.25
CA THR A 554 15.89 -35.07 5.60
C THR A 554 15.32 -33.94 6.46
N GLU A 555 16.18 -33.19 7.16
CA GLU A 555 15.82 -31.94 7.86
C GLU A 555 16.30 -30.73 7.06
N PHE A 556 15.44 -29.73 6.83
CA PHE A 556 15.77 -28.45 6.18
C PHE A 556 15.16 -27.28 6.98
N GLY A 557 15.97 -26.29 7.37
CA GLY A 557 15.53 -25.07 8.09
C GLY A 557 16.62 -24.46 9.00
N THR A 558 16.57 -23.14 9.25
CA THR A 558 17.51 -22.36 10.09
C THR A 558 17.03 -22.21 11.55
N ALA A 559 17.94 -21.74 12.43
CA ALA A 559 17.80 -21.54 13.89
C ALA A 559 16.34 -21.30 14.37
N GLY A 560 15.78 -22.34 15.00
CA GLY A 560 14.35 -22.45 15.33
C GLY A 560 13.79 -23.84 14.98
N SER A 561 14.40 -24.51 13.99
CA SER A 561 14.25 -25.95 13.78
C SER A 561 15.11 -26.72 14.80
N SER A 562 14.46 -27.35 15.77
CA SER A 562 14.95 -28.49 16.56
C SER A 562 16.46 -28.60 16.83
N ASN A 563 17.02 -27.72 17.67
CA ASN A 563 18.10 -28.19 18.57
C ASN A 563 17.46 -28.98 19.72
N VAL A 564 16.93 -30.17 19.42
CA VAL A 564 16.76 -31.22 20.43
C VAL A 564 18.05 -32.02 20.41
N PRO A 565 18.93 -31.90 21.42
CA PRO A 565 20.15 -32.68 21.47
C PRO A 565 19.82 -34.17 21.52
N ARG A 566 20.30 -34.93 20.55
CA ARG A 566 20.46 -36.38 20.73
C ARG A 566 21.61 -36.61 21.70
N GLY A 567 21.27 -36.85 22.97
CA GLY A 567 22.18 -37.44 23.97
C GLY A 567 22.99 -36.46 24.84
N ARG A 568 23.01 -36.74 26.15
CA ARG A 568 23.80 -36.07 27.19
C ARG A 568 25.31 -36.11 26.92
N LYS A 569 26.01 -35.01 27.19
CA LYS A 569 27.18 -34.95 28.11
C LYS A 569 27.59 -33.49 28.38
N GLU A 570 28.03 -33.25 29.61
CA GLU A 570 28.43 -31.96 30.18
C GLU A 570 29.73 -31.37 29.60
N VAL A 571 29.96 -30.09 29.97
CA VAL A 571 31.23 -29.36 30.21
C VAL A 571 31.55 -28.24 29.21
N GLY A 572 31.70 -27.02 29.77
CA GLY A 572 32.74 -26.06 29.34
C GLY A 572 32.26 -24.67 28.93
N SER A 573 32.37 -23.70 29.85
CA SER A 573 32.25 -22.27 29.58
C SER A 573 33.32 -21.75 28.62
N MET A 574 32.95 -20.92 27.63
CA MET A 574 33.84 -19.88 27.07
C MET A 574 33.05 -18.74 26.42
N ALA A 575 33.55 -17.52 26.61
CA ALA A 575 32.94 -16.22 26.29
C ALA A 575 32.78 -15.95 24.77
N PRO A 576 31.85 -15.07 24.35
CA PRO A 576 31.58 -14.83 22.93
C PRO A 576 32.64 -13.92 22.29
N SER A 577 33.31 -14.44 21.26
CA SER A 577 34.14 -13.66 20.34
C SER A 577 33.27 -12.89 19.34
N ARG A 578 33.51 -11.58 19.24
CA ARG A 578 32.99 -10.72 18.17
C ARG A 578 33.55 -11.13 16.81
N SER A 579 32.68 -11.45 15.85
CA SER A 579 32.78 -11.01 14.44
C SER A 579 31.58 -11.54 13.65
N ALA A 580 30.56 -10.70 13.49
CA ALA A 580 29.58 -10.86 12.43
C ALA A 580 29.90 -9.81 11.36
N GLY A 581 30.31 -10.28 10.20
CA GLY A 581 30.45 -9.46 9.00
C GLY A 581 29.10 -8.95 8.54
N ASN A 582 29.09 -7.70 8.09
CA ASN A 582 27.98 -7.08 7.37
C ASN A 582 27.63 -7.92 6.15
N ASP A 583 26.45 -8.56 6.15
CA ASP A 583 25.61 -8.86 4.98
C ASP A 583 24.31 -9.53 5.48
N ASP A 584 23.51 -8.80 6.26
CA ASP A 584 22.20 -9.28 6.76
C ASP A 584 21.34 -8.11 7.29
N LYS A 585 20.97 -7.16 6.42
CA LYS A 585 20.03 -6.08 6.79
C LYS A 585 18.99 -5.81 5.71
N ALA A 586 18.18 -6.82 5.39
CA ALA A 586 16.82 -6.59 4.91
C ALA A 586 15.92 -6.41 6.14
N TYR A 587 16.09 -5.30 6.87
CA TYR A 587 15.18 -4.93 7.94
C TYR A 587 13.89 -4.36 7.34
N THR A 588 12.81 -5.12 7.51
CA THR A 588 11.42 -4.71 7.70
C THR A 588 11.09 -3.21 7.54
N ASP A 589 10.70 -2.80 6.33
CA ASP A 589 10.12 -1.45 6.12
C ASP A 589 8.82 -1.24 6.93
N LEU A 590 8.06 -2.29 7.26
CA LEU A 590 6.82 -2.18 8.06
C LEU A 590 7.08 -1.96 9.55
N GLU A 591 8.12 -2.57 10.12
CA GLU A 591 8.55 -2.29 11.49
C GLU A 591 9.21 -0.91 11.55
N ALA A 592 9.96 -0.49 10.52
CA ALA A 592 10.51 0.86 10.42
C ALA A 592 9.41 1.94 10.29
N VAL A 593 8.28 1.64 9.64
CA VAL A 593 7.07 2.48 9.53
C VAL A 593 6.32 2.55 10.87
N ALA A 594 6.16 1.42 11.56
CA ALA A 594 5.59 1.36 12.92
C ALA A 594 6.48 2.08 13.96
N GLN A 595 7.80 1.88 13.88
CA GLN A 595 8.79 2.58 14.70
C GLN A 595 8.82 4.08 14.39
N ALA A 596 8.70 4.47 13.11
CA ALA A 596 8.61 5.88 12.71
C ALA A 596 7.36 6.55 13.29
N ALA A 597 6.24 5.85 13.42
CA ALA A 597 5.04 6.35 14.07
C ALA A 597 5.23 6.60 15.58
N VAL A 598 6.01 5.74 16.25
CA VAL A 598 6.43 5.90 17.65
C VAL A 598 7.41 7.08 17.81
N GLU A 599 8.27 7.30 16.82
CA GLU A 599 9.33 8.32 16.84
C GLU A 599 8.88 9.70 16.30
N MET A 600 7.65 9.82 15.78
CA MET A 600 7.11 10.97 15.01
C MET A 600 6.87 12.28 15.79
N SER A 601 7.49 12.42 16.96
CA SER A 601 7.37 13.60 17.82
C SER A 601 8.45 14.66 17.65
N GLY A 602 9.44 14.44 16.78
CA GLY A 602 10.49 15.42 16.47
C GLY A 602 11.73 15.22 17.35
N GLY A 603 12.90 15.26 16.74
CA GLY A 603 14.16 15.04 17.45
C GLY A 603 15.39 15.43 16.62
N ASP A 604 15.92 16.60 16.96
CA ASP A 604 17.23 17.22 16.74
C ASP A 604 17.97 17.25 15.39
N ASP A 605 18.33 18.49 15.08
CA ASP A 605 19.09 19.00 13.94
C ASP A 605 20.60 18.77 14.06
N HIS A 606 21.16 17.89 13.22
CA HIS A 606 22.62 17.77 13.06
C HIS A 606 23.08 17.85 11.59
N GLY A 607 22.28 18.47 10.70
CA GLY A 607 22.62 18.70 9.29
C GLY A 607 22.80 20.18 8.92
N PRO A 608 23.36 20.50 7.73
CA PRO A 608 23.71 21.85 7.31
C PRO A 608 22.50 22.78 7.07
N LEU A 609 21.31 22.23 6.83
CA LEU A 609 20.02 22.92 6.90
C LEU A 609 19.17 22.31 8.03
N PRO A 610 18.47 23.11 8.86
CA PRO A 610 17.54 22.57 9.85
C PRO A 610 16.42 21.78 9.18
N THR A 611 15.89 20.75 9.83
CA THR A 611 14.91 19.81 9.25
C THR A 611 13.70 20.51 8.62
N ARG A 612 13.24 21.60 9.23
CA ARG A 612 12.14 22.46 8.76
C ARG A 612 12.40 23.16 7.41
N TYR A 613 13.67 23.24 6.98
CA TYR A 613 14.13 23.84 5.71
C TYR A 613 14.50 22.81 4.64
N ARG A 614 14.61 21.52 4.98
CA ARG A 614 15.18 20.52 4.05
C ARG A 614 14.18 20.12 2.96
N LEU A 615 14.07 20.93 1.91
CA LEU A 615 13.34 20.62 0.67
C LEU A 615 14.15 21.09 -0.53
N ALA A 616 15.23 20.39 -0.87
CA ALA A 616 16.12 20.80 -1.96
C ALA A 616 15.50 20.68 -3.36
N LYS A 617 14.45 19.86 -3.51
CA LYS A 617 13.75 19.62 -4.78
C LYS A 617 12.24 19.49 -4.51
N PRO A 618 11.48 20.59 -4.49
CA PRO A 618 10.02 20.53 -4.37
C PRO A 618 9.41 19.85 -5.59
N ALA A 619 8.26 19.19 -5.38
CA ALA A 619 7.40 18.78 -6.46
C ALA A 619 6.86 20.02 -7.19
N PRO A 620 6.62 19.95 -8.52
CA PRO A 620 5.94 21.03 -9.22
C PRO A 620 4.55 21.22 -8.63
N PHE A 621 4.11 22.46 -8.51
CA PHE A 621 2.73 22.75 -8.11
C PHE A 621 1.78 22.28 -9.21
N PRO A 622 0.61 21.73 -8.85
CA PRO A 622 -0.45 21.52 -9.82
C PRO A 622 -0.94 22.87 -10.37
N GLU A 623 -1.52 22.87 -11.57
CA GLU A 623 -1.96 24.09 -12.25
C GLU A 623 -2.90 24.94 -11.37
N GLY A 624 -3.89 24.31 -10.73
CA GLY A 624 -4.81 24.99 -9.81
C GLY A 624 -4.23 25.24 -8.42
N GLY A 625 -2.97 24.84 -8.13
CA GLY A 625 -2.27 25.08 -6.87
C GLY A 625 -1.26 26.24 -6.93
N GLU A 626 -0.97 26.77 -8.13
CA GLU A 626 -0.02 27.88 -8.35
C GLU A 626 -0.38 29.17 -7.59
N TRP A 627 -1.66 29.35 -7.22
CA TRP A 627 -2.14 30.45 -6.38
C TRP A 627 -1.31 30.62 -5.10
N PHE A 628 -0.80 29.52 -4.54
CA PHE A 628 -0.09 29.52 -3.27
C PHE A 628 1.16 30.40 -3.32
N LYS A 629 1.90 30.42 -4.43
CA LYS A 629 3.13 31.24 -4.57
C LYS A 629 2.86 32.74 -4.45
N GLU A 630 1.63 33.15 -4.76
CA GLU A 630 1.20 34.56 -4.71
C GLU A 630 0.29 34.89 -3.54
N ALA A 631 -0.10 33.89 -2.73
CA ALA A 631 -1.06 34.06 -1.64
C ALA A 631 -0.58 35.08 -0.59
N GLY A 632 0.69 34.99 -0.19
CA GLY A 632 1.38 35.93 0.69
C GLY A 632 0.96 35.92 2.16
N LEU A 633 -0.34 35.83 2.46
CA LEU A 633 -0.89 35.88 3.81
C LEU A 633 -2.02 34.85 3.99
N GLY A 634 -1.77 33.89 4.88
CA GLY A 634 -2.71 32.86 5.30
C GLY A 634 -3.06 32.94 6.78
N LEU A 635 -4.25 32.47 7.13
CA LEU A 635 -4.73 32.42 8.51
C LEU A 635 -4.60 31.00 9.07
N PHE A 636 -3.80 30.80 10.10
CA PHE A 636 -3.78 29.55 10.85
C PHE A 636 -4.81 29.61 11.98
N ILE A 637 -5.48 28.50 12.28
CA ILE A 637 -6.43 28.42 13.37
C ILE A 637 -6.17 27.11 14.13
N HIS A 638 -5.66 27.24 15.35
CA HIS A 638 -5.53 26.12 16.28
C HIS A 638 -6.68 26.17 17.28
N TRP A 639 -7.62 25.23 17.13
CA TRP A 639 -8.85 25.20 17.88
C TRP A 639 -9.29 23.76 18.15
N GLY A 640 -9.76 23.51 19.36
CA GLY A 640 -10.11 22.18 19.84
C GLY A 640 -10.12 22.12 21.37
N PRO A 641 -10.14 20.91 21.97
CA PRO A 641 -10.20 20.73 23.41
C PRO A 641 -9.10 21.44 24.21
N ALA A 642 -7.92 21.63 23.62
CA ALA A 642 -6.84 22.38 24.25
C ALA A 642 -7.14 23.87 24.51
N SER A 643 -8.18 24.44 23.88
CA SER A 643 -8.66 25.81 24.16
C SER A 643 -9.46 25.94 25.47
N VAL A 644 -9.72 24.84 26.18
CA VAL A 644 -10.38 24.88 27.50
C VAL A 644 -9.45 25.56 28.51
N PRO A 645 -9.92 26.60 29.24
CA PRO A 645 -9.06 27.45 30.08
C PRO A 645 -8.17 26.71 31.10
N ASP A 646 -8.65 25.63 31.71
CA ASP A 646 -7.88 24.89 32.72
C ASP A 646 -6.79 23.99 32.13
N ILE A 647 -6.83 23.77 30.81
CA ILE A 647 -5.90 22.91 30.07
C ILE A 647 -4.83 23.76 29.38
N THR A 648 -5.23 24.87 28.74
CA THR A 648 -4.40 25.91 28.08
C THR A 648 -3.57 25.48 26.85
N SER A 649 -3.01 24.27 26.85
CA SER A 649 -2.19 23.75 25.76
C SER A 649 -2.10 22.23 25.84
N VAL A 650 -2.33 21.57 24.71
CA VAL A 650 -2.24 20.12 24.58
C VAL A 650 -0.85 19.60 24.96
N TRP A 651 0.21 20.37 24.69
CA TRP A 651 1.59 19.97 24.95
C TRP A 651 1.92 19.80 26.44
N ARG A 652 1.04 20.27 27.35
CA ARG A 652 1.22 20.05 28.79
C ARG A 652 1.20 18.57 29.18
N ILE A 653 0.55 17.70 28.39
CA ILE A 653 0.57 16.26 28.65
C ILE A 653 1.93 15.60 28.36
N ARG A 654 2.80 16.33 27.65
CA ARG A 654 4.17 15.90 27.29
C ARG A 654 5.28 16.70 27.98
N GLN A 655 4.90 17.64 28.86
CA GLN A 655 5.84 18.49 29.60
C GLN A 655 5.90 18.08 31.07
N PRO A 656 7.10 18.03 31.67
CA PRO A 656 7.24 17.73 33.09
C PRO A 656 6.91 18.94 33.95
N VAL A 657 6.58 18.72 35.22
CA VAL A 657 6.45 19.81 36.20
C VAL A 657 7.83 20.36 36.53
N LYS A 658 8.11 21.59 36.08
CA LYS A 658 9.38 22.28 36.32
C LYS A 658 9.68 22.36 37.83
N ASP A 659 10.91 22.07 38.23
CA ASP A 659 11.45 22.18 39.60
C ASP A 659 10.87 21.20 40.65
N SER A 660 10.23 20.10 40.21
CA SER A 660 9.78 19.02 41.10
C SER A 660 10.35 17.66 40.68
N ASP A 661 9.61 16.88 39.89
CA ASP A 661 9.99 15.56 39.39
C ASP A 661 9.95 15.56 37.86
N PRO A 662 11.09 15.34 37.17
CA PRO A 662 11.14 15.29 35.70
C PRO A 662 10.38 14.10 35.09
N LEU A 663 9.94 13.13 35.89
CA LEU A 663 9.13 11.97 35.45
C LEU A 663 7.63 12.16 35.68
N ARG A 664 7.20 13.35 36.11
CA ARG A 664 5.79 13.64 36.33
C ARG A 664 5.25 14.66 35.33
N PRO A 665 4.17 14.35 34.59
CA PRO A 665 3.57 15.30 33.67
C PRO A 665 2.95 16.50 34.40
N LYS A 666 2.94 17.65 33.72
CA LYS A 666 2.24 18.86 34.16
C LYS A 666 0.72 18.68 34.18
N VAL A 667 0.20 17.91 33.24
CA VAL A 667 -1.19 17.45 33.17
C VAL A 667 -1.15 15.98 32.75
N THR A 668 -1.73 15.05 33.51
CA THR A 668 -1.75 13.64 33.07
C THR A 668 -2.59 13.51 31.79
N PRO A 669 -2.20 12.63 30.84
CA PRO A 669 -3.02 12.38 29.64
C PRO A 669 -4.45 11.99 29.99
N GLU A 670 -4.64 11.10 30.97
CA GLU A 670 -5.97 10.74 31.49
C GLU A 670 -6.80 11.96 31.91
N PHE A 671 -6.25 12.85 32.74
CA PHE A 671 -6.95 14.06 33.15
C PHE A 671 -7.33 14.95 31.96
N TYR A 672 -6.44 15.07 30.97
CA TYR A 672 -6.73 15.83 29.76
C TYR A 672 -7.95 15.26 29.03
N TYR A 673 -7.97 13.97 28.74
CA TYR A 673 -9.06 13.35 27.98
C TYR A 673 -10.37 13.28 28.74
N ASP A 674 -10.32 13.25 30.08
CA ASP A 674 -11.53 13.27 30.92
C ASP A 674 -12.19 14.65 31.02
N ASN A 675 -11.43 15.74 30.80
CA ASN A 675 -11.90 17.10 31.06
C ASN A 675 -11.97 17.97 29.79
N ALA A 676 -10.91 17.98 28.99
CA ALA A 676 -10.79 18.90 27.85
C ALA A 676 -11.89 18.70 26.80
N PRO A 677 -12.19 17.46 26.34
CA PRO A 677 -13.26 17.24 25.36
C PRO A 677 -14.65 17.66 25.83
N LYS A 678 -14.94 17.55 27.14
CA LYS A 678 -16.23 17.93 27.74
C LYS A 678 -16.38 19.45 27.89
N GLY A 679 -15.28 20.15 28.14
CA GLY A 679 -15.25 21.61 28.25
C GLY A 679 -15.25 22.34 26.90
N PHE A 680 -15.01 21.61 25.81
CA PHE A 680 -15.03 22.15 24.46
C PHE A 680 -16.46 22.13 23.91
N THR A 681 -17.10 23.29 23.79
CA THR A 681 -18.54 23.38 23.51
C THR A 681 -18.87 23.86 22.11
N ALA A 682 -18.02 24.69 21.49
CA ALA A 682 -18.31 25.34 20.21
C ALA A 682 -19.70 26.02 20.17
N SER A 683 -20.23 26.45 21.32
CA SER A 683 -21.62 26.90 21.46
C SER A 683 -21.90 28.21 20.74
N THR A 684 -20.89 29.05 20.55
CA THR A 684 -20.94 30.36 19.88
C THR A 684 -20.09 30.39 18.61
N TYR A 685 -19.71 29.21 18.10
CA TYR A 685 -18.92 29.05 16.87
C TYR A 685 -19.61 29.66 15.65
N ASP A 686 -18.98 30.69 15.07
CA ASP A 686 -19.45 31.44 13.91
C ASP A 686 -18.29 31.66 12.91
N PRO A 687 -18.03 30.69 12.02
CA PRO A 687 -16.96 30.81 11.03
C PRO A 687 -17.24 31.88 9.98
N GLU A 688 -18.51 32.24 9.73
CA GLU A 688 -18.88 33.31 8.81
C GLU A 688 -18.35 34.66 9.31
N LYS A 689 -18.50 34.93 10.60
CA LYS A 689 -17.94 36.13 11.26
C LYS A 689 -16.42 36.11 11.24
N TRP A 690 -15.80 34.96 11.55
CA TRP A 690 -14.34 34.82 11.54
C TRP A 690 -13.76 35.11 10.15
N MET A 691 -14.29 34.45 9.12
CA MET A 691 -13.75 34.55 7.76
C MET A 691 -14.10 35.89 7.09
N ALA A 692 -15.21 36.54 7.46
CA ALA A 692 -15.50 37.90 7.00
C ALA A 692 -14.44 38.90 7.49
N ALA A 693 -14.10 38.84 8.78
CA ALA A 693 -13.07 39.70 9.35
C ALA A 693 -11.68 39.39 8.77
N ALA A 694 -11.35 38.11 8.61
CA ALA A 694 -10.09 37.68 7.99
C ALA A 694 -9.96 38.14 6.52
N LYS A 695 -11.00 37.95 5.69
CA LYS A 695 -10.97 38.40 4.29
C LYS A 695 -10.74 39.91 4.21
N LYS A 696 -11.42 40.69 5.05
CA LYS A 696 -11.25 42.15 5.13
C LYS A 696 -9.83 42.54 5.56
N ALA A 697 -9.21 41.78 6.46
CA ALA A 697 -7.83 41.95 6.89
C ALA A 697 -6.78 41.53 5.83
N GLY A 698 -7.20 40.98 4.69
CA GLY A 698 -6.34 40.66 3.56
C GLY A 698 -5.86 39.20 3.50
N PHE A 699 -6.38 38.32 4.37
CA PHE A 699 -6.08 36.89 4.29
C PHE A 699 -6.66 36.27 3.01
N ARG A 700 -5.88 35.40 2.35
CA ARG A 700 -6.28 34.76 1.08
C ARG A 700 -6.65 33.29 1.20
N TYR A 701 -6.20 32.65 2.27
CA TYR A 701 -6.49 31.27 2.60
C TYR A 701 -6.49 31.11 4.11
N ALA A 702 -7.08 30.02 4.60
CA ALA A 702 -6.98 29.66 6.00
C ALA A 702 -6.64 28.17 6.14
N VAL A 703 -6.06 27.80 7.28
CA VAL A 703 -5.71 26.43 7.66
C VAL A 703 -6.26 26.17 9.06
N LEU A 704 -7.27 25.32 9.17
CA LEU A 704 -7.88 24.95 10.46
C LEU A 704 -7.36 23.58 10.93
N THR A 705 -7.07 23.44 12.22
CA THR A 705 -6.76 22.13 12.85
C THR A 705 -7.95 21.19 12.79
N SER A 706 -8.05 20.40 11.72
CA SER A 706 -9.07 19.36 11.60
C SER A 706 -8.94 18.31 12.71
N LYS A 707 -7.69 17.90 12.96
CA LYS A 707 -7.24 17.04 14.06
C LYS A 707 -5.85 17.47 14.51
N HIS A 708 -5.67 17.75 15.79
CA HIS A 708 -4.35 18.00 16.39
C HIS A 708 -3.76 16.70 16.99
N HIS A 709 -2.56 16.77 17.57
CA HIS A 709 -1.90 15.61 18.19
C HIS A 709 -2.71 14.92 19.29
N ASP A 710 -3.66 15.59 19.95
CA ASP A 710 -4.57 14.94 20.91
C ASP A 710 -5.50 13.91 20.27
N GLY A 711 -5.64 13.92 18.94
CA GLY A 711 -6.50 13.00 18.22
C GLY A 711 -7.96 13.43 18.14
N TYR A 712 -8.33 14.59 18.69
CA TYR A 712 -9.73 15.05 18.67
C TYR A 712 -10.14 15.50 17.26
N SER A 713 -11.15 14.86 16.70
CA SER A 713 -11.69 15.20 15.38
C SER A 713 -12.76 16.30 15.45
N LEU A 714 -12.58 17.38 14.67
CA LEU A 714 -13.58 18.45 14.51
C LEU A 714 -14.71 18.12 13.51
N TRP A 715 -14.69 16.93 12.92
CA TRP A 715 -15.74 16.39 12.06
C TRP A 715 -16.28 15.07 12.65
N PRO A 716 -17.51 14.65 12.30
CA PRO A 716 -18.04 13.36 12.71
C PRO A 716 -17.32 12.23 11.94
N SER A 717 -16.15 11.82 12.45
CA SER A 717 -15.35 10.73 11.91
C SER A 717 -15.97 9.38 12.29
N GLU A 718 -15.96 8.44 11.35
CA GLU A 718 -16.35 7.03 11.62
C GLU A 718 -15.23 6.22 12.26
N TYR A 719 -14.02 6.79 12.32
CA TYR A 719 -12.80 6.09 12.73
C TYR A 719 -12.30 6.51 14.11
N THR A 720 -12.98 7.39 14.84
CA THR A 720 -12.62 7.68 16.24
C THR A 720 -13.83 8.12 17.04
N ASP A 721 -13.92 7.65 18.28
CA ASP A 721 -14.89 8.13 19.26
C ASP A 721 -14.40 9.43 19.94
N LEU A 722 -13.13 9.81 19.76
CA LEU A 722 -12.60 11.06 20.27
C LEU A 722 -12.85 12.20 19.27
N GLY A 723 -14.02 12.81 19.35
CA GLY A 723 -14.38 13.92 18.48
C GLY A 723 -15.79 14.44 18.67
N VAL A 724 -16.21 15.33 17.77
CA VAL A 724 -17.55 15.92 17.78
C VAL A 724 -18.66 14.88 17.66
N GLN A 725 -18.36 13.71 17.09
CA GLN A 725 -19.27 12.56 17.06
C GLN A 725 -19.81 12.21 18.45
N THR A 726 -18.92 12.13 19.44
CA THR A 726 -19.26 11.75 20.81
C THR A 726 -19.63 12.95 21.67
N TYR A 727 -18.85 14.03 21.61
CA TYR A 727 -18.96 15.14 22.56
C TYR A 727 -19.91 16.25 22.11
N MET A 728 -20.33 16.24 20.84
CA MET A 728 -21.23 17.24 20.26
C MET A 728 -22.34 16.62 19.41
N ASN A 729 -22.69 15.36 19.66
CA ASN A 729 -23.75 14.62 18.94
C ASN A 729 -23.59 14.68 17.40
N GLY A 730 -22.36 14.55 16.90
CA GLY A 730 -22.08 14.55 15.46
C GLY A 730 -22.08 15.92 14.80
N ARG A 731 -22.11 17.03 15.55
CA ARG A 731 -22.06 18.39 14.98
C ARG A 731 -20.74 18.64 14.24
N ASP A 732 -20.78 18.63 12.92
CA ASP A 732 -19.64 18.93 12.05
C ASP A 732 -19.23 20.42 12.14
N LEU A 733 -17.98 20.66 12.54
CA LEU A 733 -17.39 21.99 12.65
C LEU A 733 -16.52 22.35 11.43
N LEU A 734 -16.18 21.40 10.57
CA LEU A 734 -15.38 21.65 9.37
C LEU A 734 -16.22 22.15 8.21
N LYS A 735 -17.44 21.62 8.01
CA LYS A 735 -18.30 22.03 6.89
C LYS A 735 -18.63 23.53 6.90
N PRO A 736 -19.06 24.14 8.03
CA PRO A 736 -19.37 25.57 8.06
C PRO A 736 -18.13 26.45 7.84
N TYR A 737 -16.95 26.00 8.28
CA TYR A 737 -15.68 26.65 7.98
C TYR A 737 -15.39 26.65 6.47
N VAL A 738 -15.51 25.49 5.82
CA VAL A 738 -15.31 25.35 4.36
C VAL A 738 -16.25 26.29 3.62
N ASP A 739 -17.54 26.30 3.97
CA ASP A 739 -18.54 27.14 3.31
C ASP A 739 -18.23 28.63 3.45
N ALA A 740 -17.81 29.06 4.65
CA ALA A 740 -17.46 30.46 4.91
C ALA A 740 -16.27 30.95 4.07
N LEU A 741 -15.26 30.10 3.86
CA LEU A 741 -14.13 30.42 2.97
C LEU A 741 -14.53 30.45 1.51
N ARG A 742 -15.25 29.43 1.04
CA ARG A 742 -15.67 29.32 -0.36
C ARG A 742 -16.59 30.48 -0.75
N ALA A 743 -17.49 30.90 0.13
CA ALA A 743 -18.37 32.06 -0.07
C ALA A 743 -17.60 33.40 -0.22
N ARG A 744 -16.33 33.44 0.18
CA ARG A 744 -15.47 34.64 0.16
C ARG A 744 -14.29 34.53 -0.79
N ASP A 745 -14.29 33.52 -1.67
CA ASP A 745 -13.20 33.27 -2.60
C ASP A 745 -11.85 33.20 -1.86
N MET A 746 -11.80 32.35 -0.84
CA MET A 746 -10.60 32.02 -0.08
C MET A 746 -10.30 30.53 -0.22
N HIS A 747 -9.01 30.19 -0.26
CA HIS A 747 -8.59 28.80 -0.34
C HIS A 747 -8.70 28.10 1.01
N VAL A 748 -9.20 26.85 0.97
CA VAL A 748 -9.48 26.03 2.15
C VAL A 748 -8.29 25.15 2.47
N GLY A 749 -7.77 25.25 3.69
CA GLY A 749 -6.70 24.42 4.18
C GLY A 749 -7.08 23.65 5.44
N PHE A 750 -6.57 22.43 5.56
CA PHE A 750 -6.63 21.69 6.81
C PHE A 750 -5.24 21.38 7.32
N TYR A 751 -5.04 21.69 8.59
CA TYR A 751 -4.00 21.05 9.38
C TYR A 751 -4.49 19.69 9.79
N PHE A 752 -3.62 18.70 9.67
CA PHE A 752 -3.89 17.35 10.14
C PHE A 752 -2.64 16.76 10.78
N SER A 753 -2.79 16.26 12.00
CA SER A 753 -1.74 15.52 12.66
C SER A 753 -1.79 14.02 12.36
N GLY A 754 -0.73 13.47 11.79
CA GLY A 754 -0.52 12.02 11.69
C GLY A 754 -0.17 11.37 13.05
N VAL A 755 0.28 12.19 14.01
CA VAL A 755 0.42 11.79 15.42
C VAL A 755 -0.96 11.79 16.09
N ASP A 756 -1.20 10.82 16.96
CA ASP A 756 -2.46 10.72 17.69
C ASP A 756 -2.23 10.18 19.10
N TRP A 757 -1.99 11.06 20.06
CA TRP A 757 -1.65 10.66 21.42
C TRP A 757 -2.73 9.81 22.07
N ASN A 758 -3.99 9.95 21.66
CA ASN A 758 -5.04 9.10 22.17
C ASN A 758 -4.95 7.68 21.59
N LEU A 759 -4.95 7.53 20.26
CA LEU A 759 -4.85 6.22 19.62
C LEU A 759 -3.52 5.53 19.91
N ASP A 760 -2.44 6.30 20.00
CA ASP A 760 -1.07 5.82 20.22
C ASP A 760 -0.77 5.50 21.69
N ARG A 761 -1.70 5.77 22.61
CA ARG A 761 -1.46 5.80 24.07
C ARG A 761 -0.80 4.57 24.67
N ASN A 762 -0.97 3.39 24.07
CA ASN A 762 -0.39 2.12 24.52
C ASN A 762 0.98 1.82 23.89
N TYR A 763 1.39 2.60 22.90
CA TYR A 763 2.58 2.40 22.06
C TYR A 763 3.45 3.66 22.03
N MET A 764 3.34 4.50 23.05
CA MET A 764 4.13 5.71 23.15
C MET A 764 4.53 6.01 24.59
N ASN A 765 5.66 6.69 24.72
CA ASN A 765 6.00 7.40 25.94
C ASN A 765 5.60 8.86 25.79
N TYR A 766 4.93 9.41 26.80
CA TYR A 766 4.44 10.78 26.75
C TYR A 766 5.50 11.83 27.07
N TYR A 767 6.67 11.47 27.62
CA TYR A 767 7.72 12.45 27.91
C TYR A 767 8.67 12.67 26.74
N PHE A 768 8.87 13.94 26.39
CA PHE A 768 9.75 14.38 25.31
C PHE A 768 11.17 14.71 25.83
N SER A 769 12.02 13.72 26.09
CA SER A 769 13.46 13.95 26.35
C SER A 769 14.33 12.73 26.02
N ARG A 770 15.64 12.93 25.79
CA ARG A 770 16.63 11.84 25.52
C ARG A 770 17.03 11.03 26.78
N GLY A 771 16.18 10.99 27.80
CA GLY A 771 16.39 10.22 29.04
C GLY A 771 16.05 8.73 28.85
N LYS A 772 16.37 7.88 29.84
CA LYS A 772 15.96 6.46 29.82
C LYS A 772 14.49 6.23 30.20
N GLU A 773 13.84 7.24 30.80
CA GLU A 773 12.52 7.11 31.43
C GLU A 773 11.63 8.31 31.08
N GLY A 774 10.32 8.06 30.99
CA GLY A 774 9.25 9.05 30.82
C GLY A 774 7.97 8.55 31.50
N TRP A 775 6.79 8.74 30.92
CA TRP A 775 5.53 8.29 31.53
C TRP A 775 4.50 7.73 30.54
N ASP A 776 3.61 6.88 31.07
CA ASP A 776 2.47 6.29 30.37
C ASP A 776 1.24 7.22 30.34
N PHE A 777 0.12 6.71 29.81
CA PHE A 777 -1.16 7.44 29.75
C PHE A 777 -1.69 7.94 31.11
N TYR A 778 -1.40 7.21 32.18
CA TYR A 778 -1.84 7.53 33.54
C TYR A 778 -0.83 8.44 34.27
N GLY A 779 0.31 8.73 33.66
CA GLY A 779 1.38 9.51 34.25
C GLY A 779 2.31 8.70 35.16
N ASN A 780 2.28 7.36 35.07
CA ASN A 780 3.21 6.50 35.79
C ASN A 780 4.57 6.46 35.06
N PRO A 781 5.70 6.40 35.78
CA PRO A 781 7.01 6.25 35.16
C PRO A 781 7.10 5.00 34.27
N MET A 782 7.63 5.17 33.06
CA MET A 782 7.80 4.10 32.07
C MET A 782 9.16 4.25 31.36
N PRO A 783 9.96 3.17 31.24
CA PRO A 783 11.17 3.18 30.44
C PRO A 783 10.88 3.47 28.96
N GLN A 784 11.72 4.26 28.29
CA GLN A 784 11.51 4.59 26.88
C GLN A 784 11.73 3.39 25.94
N ASP A 785 12.59 2.45 26.33
CA ASP A 785 12.85 1.21 25.58
C ASP A 785 11.79 0.12 25.78
N ALA A 786 10.83 0.35 26.69
CA ALA A 786 9.68 -0.52 26.90
C ALA A 786 8.52 -0.26 25.93
N VAL A 787 8.64 0.72 25.03
CA VAL A 787 7.60 1.09 24.08
C VAL A 787 7.60 0.12 22.88
N GLU A 788 6.48 -0.56 22.68
CA GLU A 788 6.26 -1.42 21.50
C GLU A 788 5.99 -0.58 20.23
N PRO A 789 6.32 -1.10 19.03
CA PRO A 789 5.99 -0.44 17.76
C PRO A 789 4.48 -0.22 17.59
N LEU A 790 4.09 0.90 16.97
CA LEU A 790 2.68 1.23 16.75
C LEU A 790 2.03 0.25 15.75
N PRO A 791 0.89 -0.40 16.09
CA PRO A 791 0.20 -1.30 15.18
C PRO A 791 -0.19 -0.63 13.86
N MET A 792 -0.06 -1.38 12.77
CA MET A 792 -0.46 -0.91 11.44
C MET A 792 -1.95 -0.59 11.33
N GLU A 793 -2.80 -1.22 12.15
CA GLU A 793 -4.23 -0.94 12.23
C GLU A 793 -4.50 0.50 12.68
N ILE A 794 -3.77 0.97 13.69
CA ILE A 794 -3.88 2.36 14.17
C ILE A 794 -3.36 3.33 13.10
N ILE A 795 -2.26 2.97 12.40
CA ILE A 795 -1.73 3.79 11.30
C ILE A 795 -2.75 3.90 10.15
N GLU A 796 -3.39 2.79 9.75
CA GLU A 796 -4.39 2.79 8.69
C GLU A 796 -5.68 3.50 9.15
N GLN A 797 -6.09 3.36 10.40
CA GLN A 797 -7.22 4.11 10.99
C GLN A 797 -7.01 5.62 10.83
N LYS A 798 -5.83 6.14 11.17
CA LYS A 798 -5.49 7.55 10.96
C LYS A 798 -5.46 7.94 9.48
N LYS A 799 -5.00 7.04 8.59
CA LYS A 799 -5.04 7.27 7.14
C LYS A 799 -6.47 7.35 6.61
N GLN A 800 -7.40 6.56 7.14
CA GLN A 800 -8.81 6.67 6.75
C GLN A 800 -9.43 8.00 7.22
N MET A 801 -9.09 8.47 8.42
CA MET A 801 -9.48 9.80 8.90
C MET A 801 -9.00 10.92 7.97
N VAL A 802 -7.77 10.82 7.44
CA VAL A 802 -7.25 11.76 6.43
C VAL A 802 -8.12 11.76 5.18
N PHE A 803 -8.48 10.58 4.69
CA PHE A 803 -9.32 10.43 3.50
C PHE A 803 -10.75 10.92 3.72
N GLU A 804 -11.34 10.74 4.91
CA GLU A 804 -12.66 11.33 5.21
C GLU A 804 -12.65 12.86 5.05
N VAL A 805 -11.62 13.52 5.58
CA VAL A 805 -11.51 14.99 5.50
C VAL A 805 -11.29 15.42 4.05
N MET A 806 -10.39 14.76 3.32
CA MET A 806 -10.13 15.07 1.92
C MET A 806 -11.38 14.87 1.05
N GLU A 807 -12.10 13.77 1.24
CA GLU A 807 -13.30 13.43 0.48
C GLU A 807 -14.45 14.38 0.74
N ARG A 808 -14.78 14.61 2.02
CA ARG A 808 -15.95 15.39 2.42
C ARG A 808 -15.78 16.88 2.14
N TYR A 809 -14.56 17.41 2.30
CA TYR A 809 -14.34 18.85 2.33
C TYR A 809 -13.45 19.39 1.20
N ARG A 810 -12.79 18.51 0.43
CA ARG A 810 -11.98 18.86 -0.76
C ARG A 810 -11.08 20.10 -0.54
N PRO A 811 -10.14 20.05 0.41
CA PRO A 811 -9.24 21.17 0.70
C PRO A 811 -8.32 21.50 -0.48
N ASP A 812 -7.90 22.76 -0.59
CA ASP A 812 -6.87 23.23 -1.53
C ASP A 812 -5.46 23.10 -0.95
N LEU A 813 -5.34 23.06 0.38
CA LEU A 813 -4.06 22.94 1.07
C LEU A 813 -4.15 21.90 2.18
N TRP A 814 -3.14 21.02 2.23
CA TRP A 814 -2.98 20.04 3.29
C TRP A 814 -1.69 20.30 4.08
N TRP A 815 -1.86 20.55 5.37
CA TRP A 815 -0.78 20.97 6.27
C TRP A 815 -0.50 19.86 7.29
N TRP A 816 0.55 19.08 7.08
CA TRP A 816 0.95 18.00 7.99
C TRP A 816 1.65 18.49 9.24
N ASP A 817 1.44 17.78 10.36
CA ASP A 817 2.26 17.96 11.56
C ASP A 817 2.21 16.76 12.52
N SER A 818 3.19 15.86 12.51
CA SER A 818 3.91 15.43 11.31
C SER A 818 3.02 14.46 10.50
N GLY A 819 3.50 14.01 9.34
CA GLY A 819 2.78 13.07 8.46
C GLY A 819 2.43 11.73 9.12
N LEU A 820 1.83 10.84 8.36
CA LEU A 820 1.72 9.42 8.74
C LEU A 820 2.95 8.68 8.25
N PRO A 821 3.34 7.54 8.85
CA PRO A 821 4.46 6.73 8.37
C PRO A 821 4.15 6.02 7.03
N LEU A 822 3.03 6.38 6.37
CA LEU A 822 2.64 5.99 5.02
C LEU A 822 2.38 7.23 4.16
N THR A 823 2.65 7.14 2.86
CA THR A 823 2.33 8.20 1.89
C THR A 823 0.82 8.25 1.62
N VAL A 824 0.23 9.43 1.65
CA VAL A 824 -1.19 9.65 1.28
C VAL A 824 -1.36 10.68 0.16
N GLU A 825 -0.33 11.49 -0.08
CA GLU A 825 -0.29 12.58 -1.05
C GLU A 825 -0.52 12.07 -2.49
N GLU A 826 -0.02 10.88 -2.82
CA GLU A 826 -0.24 10.23 -4.12
C GLU A 826 -1.72 9.87 -4.36
N THR A 827 -2.48 9.62 -3.30
CA THR A 827 -3.91 9.30 -3.37
C THR A 827 -4.78 10.55 -3.28
N ALA A 828 -4.25 11.60 -2.66
CA ALA A 828 -4.98 12.81 -2.36
C ALA A 828 -5.49 13.56 -3.60
N GLY A 829 -4.81 13.42 -4.74
CA GLY A 829 -5.25 13.95 -6.04
C GLY A 829 -6.59 13.38 -6.54
N LYS A 830 -7.06 12.26 -5.99
CA LYS A 830 -8.43 11.76 -6.24
C LYS A 830 -9.50 12.69 -5.66
N TYR A 831 -9.19 13.35 -4.54
CA TYR A 831 -10.10 14.24 -3.85
C TYR A 831 -9.93 15.67 -4.36
N ASN A 832 -8.70 16.18 -4.43
CA ASN A 832 -8.41 17.43 -5.09
C ASN A 832 -7.06 17.36 -5.82
N PRO A 833 -7.04 17.32 -7.18
CA PRO A 833 -5.79 17.23 -7.94
C PRO A 833 -4.92 18.49 -7.81
N ASP A 834 -5.52 19.62 -7.40
CA ASP A 834 -4.86 20.91 -7.26
C ASP A 834 -4.36 21.19 -5.82
N MET A 835 -4.36 20.17 -4.97
CA MET A 835 -4.00 20.32 -3.56
C MET A 835 -2.50 20.55 -3.34
N VAL A 836 -2.20 21.49 -2.46
CA VAL A 836 -0.83 21.86 -2.07
C VAL A 836 -0.45 21.20 -0.74
N PHE A 837 0.82 20.80 -0.58
CA PHE A 837 1.33 20.02 0.56
C PHE A 837 2.60 20.64 1.12
N ASN A 838 2.71 20.70 2.45
CA ASN A 838 3.93 21.13 3.14
C ASN A 838 4.96 19.99 3.28
N ASN A 839 6.20 20.35 3.64
CA ASN A 839 7.31 19.41 3.83
C ASN A 839 7.33 18.67 5.19
N ARG A 840 6.22 18.64 5.91
CA ARG A 840 6.09 17.90 7.17
C ARG A 840 5.41 16.54 7.01
N GLY A 841 5.09 16.20 5.77
CA GLY A 841 4.78 14.83 5.37
C GLY A 841 5.97 13.90 5.62
N ASN A 842 5.74 12.64 5.29
CA ASN A 842 6.56 11.53 5.73
C ASN A 842 7.99 11.55 5.13
N TRP A 843 9.03 12.01 5.87
CA TRP A 843 10.39 12.03 5.28
C TRP A 843 11.64 12.19 6.17
N TYR A 844 11.57 12.84 7.33
CA TYR A 844 12.78 13.08 8.15
C TYR A 844 12.73 12.37 9.50
N HIS A 845 13.56 11.34 9.64
CA HIS A 845 13.86 10.71 10.92
C HIS A 845 15.38 10.55 11.14
N GLY A 846 15.87 10.87 12.33
CA GLY A 846 17.26 10.60 12.75
C GLY A 846 18.38 11.16 11.86
N ASN A 847 18.20 12.35 11.25
CA ASN A 847 19.13 12.94 10.26
C ASN A 847 19.38 12.10 8.99
N GLN A 848 18.52 11.13 8.66
CA GLN A 848 18.59 10.36 7.42
C GLN A 848 17.32 10.52 6.56
N GLN A 849 17.53 10.53 5.25
CA GLN A 849 16.50 10.53 4.21
C GLN A 849 16.13 9.07 3.90
N LYS A 850 14.86 8.67 4.07
CA LYS A 850 14.42 7.26 3.87
C LYS A 850 13.26 7.14 2.86
N GLY A 851 13.51 6.67 1.62
CA GLY A 851 12.49 6.36 0.55
C GLY A 851 12.59 7.17 -0.78
N THR A 852 11.47 7.53 -1.42
CA THR A 852 11.37 8.56 -2.49
C THR A 852 10.30 9.58 -2.10
N TYR A 853 10.57 10.89 -2.24
CA TYR A 853 9.75 12.01 -1.76
C TYR A 853 8.22 11.83 -1.99
N PRO A 854 7.36 11.95 -0.96
CA PRO A 854 5.93 12.20 -1.18
C PRO A 854 5.75 13.59 -1.82
N VAL A 855 4.66 13.80 -2.57
CA VAL A 855 4.37 15.07 -3.27
C VAL A 855 4.40 16.24 -2.27
N THR A 856 5.51 16.98 -2.25
CA THR A 856 5.76 18.09 -1.32
C THR A 856 6.06 19.35 -2.11
N HIS A 857 5.29 20.40 -1.89
CA HIS A 857 5.32 21.59 -2.73
C HIS A 857 6.14 22.74 -2.11
N TYR A 858 6.15 22.87 -0.78
CA TYR A 858 6.80 24.00 -0.10
C TYR A 858 7.40 23.65 1.26
N ALA A 859 8.40 24.44 1.68
CA ALA A 859 9.05 24.31 2.98
C ALA A 859 8.32 25.09 4.09
N THR A 860 8.38 24.59 5.33
CA THR A 860 7.71 25.20 6.50
C THR A 860 8.63 25.50 7.68
N PRO A 861 9.49 26.53 7.57
CA PRO A 861 10.06 27.19 8.74
C PRO A 861 8.97 27.50 9.78
N GLU A 862 9.30 27.43 11.07
CA GLU A 862 8.32 27.70 12.12
C GLU A 862 8.94 28.51 13.23
N GLY A 863 8.30 29.64 13.54
CA GLY A 863 8.81 30.57 14.52
C GLY A 863 10.05 31.32 14.04
N PHE A 864 10.15 32.57 14.43
CA PHE A 864 11.33 33.40 14.17
C PHE A 864 12.67 32.93 14.78
N PRO A 865 12.71 32.13 15.86
CA PRO A 865 13.93 31.44 16.28
C PRO A 865 14.53 30.55 15.20
N SER A 866 13.71 30.01 14.29
CA SER A 866 14.20 29.16 13.22
C SER A 866 14.46 29.94 11.93
N LEU A 867 13.94 31.17 11.78
CA LEU A 867 13.99 31.98 10.55
C LEU A 867 15.31 32.73 10.36
N GLU A 868 16.23 32.11 9.62
CA GLU A 868 17.52 32.70 9.27
C GLU A 868 17.64 32.97 7.77
N TRP A 869 18.01 34.21 7.41
CA TRP A 869 18.16 34.66 6.01
C TRP A 869 19.06 33.73 5.19
N LYS A 870 20.17 33.26 5.74
CA LYS A 870 21.10 32.36 5.05
C LYS A 870 20.44 31.05 4.58
N HIS A 871 19.41 30.55 5.29
CA HIS A 871 18.67 29.35 4.89
C HIS A 871 17.56 29.68 3.90
N VAL A 872 16.85 30.79 4.11
CA VAL A 872 15.81 31.26 3.18
C VAL A 872 16.41 31.61 1.82
N LYS A 873 17.58 32.24 1.80
CA LYS A 873 18.33 32.56 0.58
C LYS A 873 18.57 31.32 -0.28
N GLN A 874 18.96 30.21 0.35
CA GLN A 874 19.15 28.94 -0.35
C GLN A 874 17.84 28.41 -0.96
N LEU A 875 16.70 28.56 -0.26
CA LEU A 875 15.40 28.18 -0.81
C LEU A 875 15.02 29.05 -2.02
N VAL A 876 15.19 30.37 -1.90
CA VAL A 876 14.87 31.33 -2.97
C VAL A 876 15.75 31.11 -4.20
N GLU A 877 17.07 30.93 -4.02
CA GLU A 877 18.01 30.63 -5.11
C GLU A 877 17.72 29.28 -5.78
N ALA A 878 17.18 28.31 -5.04
CA ALA A 878 16.71 27.04 -5.57
C ALA A 878 15.29 27.10 -6.17
N GLY A 879 14.62 28.25 -6.14
CA GLY A 879 13.24 28.39 -6.61
C GLY A 879 12.22 27.60 -5.78
N THR A 880 12.52 27.30 -4.52
CA THR A 880 11.68 26.51 -3.61
C THR A 880 10.71 27.41 -2.83
N PRO A 881 9.39 27.26 -3.01
CA PRO A 881 8.41 28.02 -2.23
C PRO A 881 8.47 27.67 -0.74
N TRP A 882 8.15 28.63 0.11
CA TRP A 882 8.17 28.45 1.55
C TRP A 882 7.13 29.31 2.25
N GLU A 883 6.69 28.83 3.41
CA GLU A 883 5.73 29.49 4.28
C GLU A 883 6.20 29.40 5.72
N ILE A 884 6.17 30.52 6.45
CA ILE A 884 6.43 30.49 7.89
C ILE A 884 5.12 30.58 8.66
N CYS A 885 4.92 29.66 9.60
CA CYS A 885 3.83 29.74 10.56
C CYS A 885 4.26 30.49 11.84
N MET A 886 3.39 31.37 12.34
CA MET A 886 3.64 32.27 13.47
C MET A 886 2.38 32.47 14.33
N THR A 887 2.54 32.71 15.64
CA THR A 887 1.43 33.03 16.55
C THR A 887 1.21 34.54 16.66
N SER A 888 -0.05 35.00 16.57
CA SER A 888 -0.39 36.42 16.79
C SER A 888 -0.72 36.75 18.25
N GLN A 889 -1.31 35.82 18.99
CA GLN A 889 -1.64 35.98 20.40
C GLN A 889 -0.48 35.54 21.32
N GLN A 890 -0.42 36.09 22.54
CA GLN A 890 0.65 35.79 23.49
C GLN A 890 0.54 34.40 24.15
N CYS A 891 -0.57 33.69 23.93
CA CYS A 891 -0.84 32.35 24.46
C CYS A 891 -0.12 31.21 23.72
N GLY A 892 0.37 31.45 22.50
CA GLY A 892 0.89 30.40 21.62
C GLY A 892 -0.15 29.97 20.58
N TRP A 893 -0.16 28.69 20.22
CA TRP A 893 -1.04 28.16 19.16
C TRP A 893 -2.50 28.05 19.61
N PHE A 894 -2.77 27.37 20.72
CA PHE A 894 -4.10 27.28 21.33
C PHE A 894 -4.36 28.42 22.31
N TYR A 895 -5.64 28.62 22.64
CA TYR A 895 -6.06 29.65 23.58
C TYR A 895 -5.65 29.29 25.01
N ASP A 896 -4.99 30.22 25.70
CA ASP A 896 -4.56 30.15 27.10
C ASP A 896 -5.10 31.37 27.82
N ALA A 897 -6.14 31.23 28.67
CA ALA A 897 -6.89 32.37 29.23
C ALA A 897 -6.04 33.52 29.82
N PRO A 898 -4.94 33.27 30.57
CA PRO A 898 -4.09 34.33 31.10
C PRO A 898 -3.41 35.22 30.05
N ARG A 899 -3.23 34.73 28.80
CA ARG A 899 -2.46 35.42 27.74
C ARG A 899 -3.20 35.53 26.40
N GLY A 900 -4.27 34.76 26.21
CA GLY A 900 -5.00 34.65 24.94
C GLY A 900 -5.82 35.89 24.61
N GLU A 901 -6.13 36.72 25.61
CA GLU A 901 -6.79 38.01 25.40
C GLU A 901 -5.84 39.10 24.87
N GLN A 902 -4.53 38.81 24.78
CA GLN A 902 -3.52 39.76 24.35
C GLN A 902 -2.91 39.34 23.01
N SER A 903 -2.72 40.32 22.14
CA SER A 903 -1.99 40.15 20.89
C SER A 903 -0.56 40.65 21.02
N VAL A 904 0.31 40.13 20.18
CA VAL A 904 1.55 40.78 19.78
C VAL A 904 1.19 42.10 19.09
N ALA A 905 2.07 43.09 19.21
CA ALA A 905 1.95 44.39 18.57
C ALA A 905 1.69 44.24 17.05
N LEU A 906 0.67 44.92 16.54
CA LEU A 906 0.22 44.73 15.16
C LEU A 906 1.24 45.27 14.15
N GLU A 907 1.95 46.33 14.51
CA GLU A 907 3.05 46.90 13.74
C GLU A 907 4.17 45.89 13.50
N ASP A 908 4.48 45.03 14.49
CA ASP A 908 5.46 43.96 14.35
C ASP A 908 4.93 42.89 13.39
N ILE A 909 3.65 42.49 13.53
CA ILE A 909 2.99 41.54 12.62
C ILE A 909 3.04 42.02 11.17
N MET A 910 2.66 43.27 10.94
CA MET A 910 2.63 43.86 9.59
C MET A 910 4.03 44.02 9.01
N TYR A 911 5.03 44.33 9.84
CA TYR A 911 6.41 44.43 9.40
C TYR A 911 7.03 43.06 9.10
N ALA A 912 6.67 42.03 9.86
CA ALA A 912 7.06 40.66 9.54
C ALA A 912 6.45 40.18 8.23
N LEU A 913 5.19 40.53 7.94
CA LEU A 913 4.59 40.25 6.63
C LEU A 913 5.41 40.89 5.50
N ALA A 914 5.78 42.18 5.65
CA ALA A 914 6.64 42.86 4.67
C ALA A 914 7.96 42.11 4.45
N ARG A 915 8.62 41.70 5.53
CA ARG A 915 9.88 40.94 5.51
C ARG A 915 9.72 39.59 4.82
N VAL A 916 8.68 38.84 5.15
CA VAL A 916 8.42 37.52 4.54
C VAL A 916 8.16 37.67 3.04
N ARG A 917 7.35 38.67 2.64
CA ARG A 917 7.10 38.96 1.22
C ARG A 917 8.33 39.45 0.47
N SER A 918 9.19 40.28 1.10
CA SER A 918 10.45 40.70 0.47
C SER A 918 11.35 39.51 0.14
N TRP A 919 11.28 38.45 0.96
CA TRP A 919 12.01 37.19 0.81
C TRP A 919 11.23 36.10 0.05
N GLN A 920 10.19 36.46 -0.70
CA GLN A 920 9.39 35.54 -1.53
C GLN A 920 8.65 34.42 -0.76
N GLY A 921 8.37 34.60 0.53
CA GLY A 921 7.65 33.62 1.34
C GLY A 921 6.17 33.98 1.57
N ASN A 922 5.44 33.03 2.16
CA ASN A 922 4.11 33.26 2.72
C ASN A 922 4.16 33.34 4.25
N LEU A 923 3.33 34.19 4.85
CA LEU A 923 3.12 34.24 6.30
C LEU A 923 1.80 33.55 6.64
N LEU A 924 1.86 32.46 7.41
CA LEU A 924 0.70 31.78 7.97
C LEU A 924 0.53 32.20 9.44
N LEU A 925 -0.33 33.18 9.68
CA LEU A 925 -0.51 33.81 10.99
C LEU A 925 -1.62 33.13 11.79
N ASN A 926 -1.31 32.63 12.97
CA ASN A 926 -2.22 31.89 13.82
C ASN A 926 -3.10 32.77 14.71
N ILE A 927 -4.37 32.38 14.84
CA ILE A 927 -5.29 32.80 15.88
C ILE A 927 -5.71 31.61 16.76
N SER A 928 -6.15 31.92 17.96
CA SER A 928 -6.44 30.99 19.05
C SER A 928 -7.84 31.25 19.59
N PRO A 929 -8.89 30.63 19.01
CA PRO A 929 -10.26 30.80 19.49
C PRO A 929 -10.48 30.12 20.83
N ARG A 930 -11.43 30.65 21.61
CA ARG A 930 -11.87 30.07 22.90
C ARG A 930 -12.65 28.79 22.69
N ALA A 931 -12.79 27.97 23.73
CA ALA A 931 -13.50 26.69 23.68
C ALA A 931 -14.96 26.78 23.21
N ASP A 932 -15.61 27.93 23.35
CA ASP A 932 -16.98 28.16 22.89
C ASP A 932 -17.07 28.55 21.39
N GLY A 933 -15.94 28.88 20.76
CA GLY A 933 -15.92 29.35 19.36
C GLY A 933 -15.97 30.87 19.21
N THR A 934 -15.75 31.65 20.28
CA THR A 934 -15.46 33.08 20.15
C THR A 934 -13.98 33.36 19.88
N LEU A 935 -13.70 34.42 19.12
CA LEU A 935 -12.36 35.00 19.04
C LEU A 935 -12.21 36.12 20.07
N PRO A 936 -11.00 36.37 20.60
CA PRO A 936 -10.72 37.54 21.41
C PRO A 936 -10.93 38.86 20.66
N GLU A 937 -11.42 39.89 21.36
CA GLU A 937 -11.78 41.17 20.73
C GLU A 937 -10.56 41.83 20.07
N VAL A 938 -9.38 41.71 20.69
CA VAL A 938 -8.11 42.19 20.14
C VAL A 938 -7.81 41.63 18.75
N VAL A 939 -8.28 40.41 18.43
CA VAL A 939 -8.11 39.81 17.10
C VAL A 939 -8.99 40.54 16.07
N TYR A 940 -10.24 40.85 16.41
CA TYR A 940 -11.12 41.62 15.53
C TYR A 940 -10.63 43.06 15.36
N GLU A 941 -10.18 43.72 16.43
CA GLU A 941 -9.60 45.06 16.36
C GLU A 941 -8.38 45.10 15.44
N ASN A 942 -7.52 44.07 15.52
CA ASN A 942 -6.36 43.95 14.65
C ASN A 942 -6.77 43.69 13.20
N PHE A 943 -7.73 42.81 12.94
CA PHE A 943 -8.24 42.57 11.59
C PHE A 943 -8.86 43.83 10.97
N GLU A 944 -9.56 44.64 11.76
CA GLU A 944 -10.10 45.93 11.31
C GLU A 944 -9.00 46.94 10.94
N LYS A 945 -7.96 47.06 11.78
CA LYS A 945 -6.78 47.90 11.50
C LYS A 945 -6.02 47.41 10.26
N MET A 946 -5.81 46.09 10.14
CA MET A 946 -5.22 45.46 8.96
C MET A 946 -6.04 45.78 7.71
N GLY A 947 -7.37 45.67 7.77
CA GLY A 947 -8.23 45.95 6.63
C GLY A 947 -8.15 47.40 6.15
N ARG A 948 -8.05 48.36 7.07
CA ARG A 948 -7.81 49.78 6.70
C ARG A 948 -6.46 49.97 6.03
N TRP A 949 -5.42 49.27 6.47
CA TRP A 949 -4.11 49.30 5.83
C TRP A 949 -4.14 48.63 4.45
N MET A 950 -4.75 47.44 4.34
CA MET A 950 -4.84 46.68 3.09
C MET A 950 -5.60 47.43 1.99
N ALA A 951 -6.56 48.28 2.34
CA ALA A 951 -7.33 49.08 1.38
C ALA A 951 -6.46 49.96 0.46
N TRP A 952 -5.28 50.37 0.91
CA TRP A 952 -4.34 51.17 0.09
C TRP A 952 -2.97 50.50 -0.08
N GLY A 953 -2.54 49.67 0.88
CA GLY A 953 -1.20 49.07 0.89
C GLY A 953 -1.10 47.70 0.22
N SER A 954 -2.21 47.00 -0.03
CA SER A 954 -2.21 45.60 -0.50
C SER A 954 -1.43 45.36 -1.80
N VAL A 955 -1.43 46.32 -2.73
CA VAL A 955 -0.65 46.27 -3.98
C VAL A 955 0.85 46.09 -3.73
N SER A 956 1.37 46.59 -2.61
CA SER A 956 2.78 46.45 -2.23
C SER A 956 3.13 45.07 -1.65
N MET A 957 2.14 44.24 -1.32
CA MET A 957 2.36 42.93 -0.69
C MET A 957 2.02 41.76 -1.60
N PHE A 958 0.95 41.88 -2.37
CA PHE A 958 0.36 40.77 -3.13
C PHE A 958 0.55 40.88 -4.65
N ASP A 959 0.60 42.09 -5.20
CA ASP A 959 0.87 42.31 -6.63
C ASP A 959 2.37 42.48 -6.91
N THR A 960 3.17 41.73 -6.17
CA THR A 960 4.62 41.86 -6.14
C THR A 960 5.29 40.49 -6.25
N LYS A 961 6.51 40.52 -6.79
CA LYS A 961 7.54 39.49 -6.62
C LYS A 961 8.50 39.94 -5.52
N GLY A 962 8.92 39.02 -4.66
CA GLY A 962 10.02 39.29 -3.72
C GLY A 962 11.34 39.41 -4.49
N THR A 963 12.24 40.28 -4.03
CA THR A 963 13.27 40.82 -4.95
C THR A 963 14.53 41.36 -4.30
N HIS A 964 14.53 41.69 -3.01
CA HIS A 964 15.66 42.35 -2.37
C HIS A 964 15.97 41.76 -1.01
N PHE A 965 17.26 41.63 -0.76
CA PHE A 965 17.81 40.93 0.38
C PHE A 965 18.34 41.95 1.41
N PRO A 966 18.42 41.59 2.70
CA PRO A 966 18.79 42.54 3.77
C PRO A 966 20.17 43.20 3.59
N GLU A 967 21.01 42.70 2.70
CA GLU A 967 22.28 43.30 2.32
C GLU A 967 22.12 44.60 1.50
N GLN A 968 20.99 44.77 0.81
CA GLN A 968 20.76 45.90 -0.11
C GLN A 968 19.99 47.04 0.52
N SER A 969 19.23 46.80 1.59
CA SER A 969 18.44 47.84 2.24
C SER A 969 18.29 47.62 3.73
N ASN A 970 18.19 48.73 4.45
CA ASN A 970 17.83 48.71 5.86
C ASN A 970 16.31 48.59 6.11
N VAL A 971 15.48 48.42 5.08
CA VAL A 971 14.05 48.08 5.21
C VAL A 971 13.64 46.99 4.21
N PRO A 972 12.57 46.21 4.47
CA PRO A 972 12.04 45.26 3.50
C PRO A 972 11.60 45.94 2.20
N ILE A 973 11.92 45.33 1.06
CA ILE A 973 11.50 45.79 -0.26
C ILE A 973 10.81 44.67 -1.03
N THR A 974 9.62 44.96 -1.53
CA THR A 974 8.93 44.14 -2.53
C THR A 974 8.96 44.86 -3.88
N THR A 975 8.76 44.12 -4.97
CA THR A 975 8.81 44.69 -6.32
C THR A 975 7.59 44.29 -7.11
N SER A 976 6.96 45.24 -7.77
CA SER A 976 5.91 44.99 -8.77
C SER A 976 6.28 43.87 -9.75
N LYS A 977 5.30 43.10 -10.22
CA LYS A 977 5.52 41.96 -11.12
C LYS A 977 6.35 42.31 -12.36
N ASP A 978 6.13 43.48 -12.95
CA ASP A 978 6.85 43.97 -14.12
C ASP A 978 8.29 44.47 -13.83
N GLY A 979 8.67 44.57 -12.56
CA GLY A 979 10.01 44.99 -12.12
C GLY A 979 10.25 46.49 -12.10
N LYS A 980 9.28 47.33 -12.47
CA LYS A 980 9.50 48.78 -12.66
C LYS A 980 9.29 49.62 -11.41
N THR A 981 8.64 49.05 -10.41
CA THR A 981 8.31 49.71 -9.14
C THR A 981 8.78 48.88 -7.96
N TRP A 982 9.54 49.49 -7.06
CA TRP A 982 9.87 48.94 -5.74
C TRP A 982 9.01 49.61 -4.67
N TYR A 983 8.60 48.81 -3.69
CA TYR A 983 7.87 49.26 -2.52
C TYR A 983 8.72 49.05 -1.28
N LEU A 984 9.13 50.13 -0.64
CA LEU A 984 9.95 50.10 0.57
C LEU A 984 9.01 50.19 1.79
N HIS A 985 9.04 49.17 2.64
CA HIS A 985 8.17 49.07 3.81
C HIS A 985 8.86 49.67 5.03
N THR A 986 8.41 50.84 5.45
CA THR A 986 9.04 51.57 6.55
C THR A 986 8.76 50.88 7.88
N ARG A 987 9.38 51.34 8.97
CA ARG A 987 8.99 50.89 10.31
C ARG A 987 8.54 52.08 11.16
N PRO A 988 7.40 51.96 11.86
CA PRO A 988 6.89 52.97 12.79
C PRO A 988 7.80 53.29 13.99
N GLY A 989 8.79 52.44 14.30
CA GLY A 989 9.65 52.56 15.48
C GLY A 989 10.90 51.67 15.37
N ALA A 990 11.68 51.59 16.45
CA ALA A 990 12.84 50.71 16.53
C ALA A 990 12.44 49.22 16.48
N GLN A 991 13.39 48.35 16.15
CA GLN A 991 13.13 46.92 16.08
C GLN A 991 12.97 46.24 17.46
N THR A 992 11.73 46.01 17.89
CA THR A 992 11.38 45.42 19.21
C THR A 992 10.86 43.97 19.15
N ASP A 993 10.59 43.44 17.96
CA ASP A 993 10.15 42.05 17.73
C ASP A 993 11.12 41.00 18.33
N PHE A 994 12.37 41.38 18.58
CA PHE A 994 13.40 40.57 19.23
C PHE A 994 13.12 40.30 20.73
N GLU A 995 12.42 41.19 21.44
CA GLU A 995 12.24 41.09 22.90
C GLU A 995 10.92 40.40 23.30
N SER A 996 9.87 40.51 22.49
CA SER A 996 8.50 40.12 22.86
C SER A 996 7.88 39.02 21.98
N TRP A 997 8.28 38.92 20.70
CA TRP A 997 7.62 38.07 19.70
C TRP A 997 8.46 36.87 19.28
N GLY A 998 9.00 36.17 20.28
CA GLY A 998 9.65 34.87 20.10
C GLY A 998 11.15 34.87 19.83
N LYS A 999 11.88 35.98 19.96
CA LYS A 999 13.35 36.10 19.73
C LYS A 999 13.81 35.58 18.36
N TRP A 1000 13.98 36.49 17.40
CA TRP A 1000 14.76 36.22 16.20
C TRP A 1000 16.18 35.79 16.56
N LYS A 1001 16.80 34.89 15.78
CA LYS A 1001 18.23 34.59 15.95
C LYS A 1001 19.15 35.72 15.53
N ALA A 1002 18.70 36.59 14.62
CA ALA A 1002 19.48 37.70 14.08
C ALA A 1002 18.61 38.91 13.70
N ILE A 1003 19.19 40.11 13.80
CA ILE A 1003 18.59 41.37 13.35
C ILE A 1003 19.08 41.64 11.91
N TYR A 1004 18.17 41.53 10.94
CA TYR A 1004 18.50 41.68 9.51
C TYR A 1004 18.33 43.10 8.98
N TYR A 1005 17.45 43.91 9.58
CA TYR A 1005 17.23 45.30 9.22
C TYR A 1005 17.57 46.17 10.43
N LYS A 1006 18.46 47.15 10.27
CA LYS A 1006 18.96 48.02 11.35
C LYS A 1006 18.67 49.47 11.01
N ASP A 1007 18.64 50.37 12.00
CA ASP A 1007 18.33 51.79 11.77
C ASP A 1007 16.99 51.97 11.03
N THR A 1008 15.98 51.19 11.41
CA THR A 1008 14.64 51.16 10.78
C THR A 1008 13.69 52.21 11.37
N GLU A 1009 14.08 52.87 12.46
CA GLU A 1009 13.26 53.84 13.17
C GLU A 1009 13.13 55.19 12.44
N PRO A 1010 12.02 55.91 12.62
CA PRO A 1010 11.85 57.26 12.08
C PRO A 1010 13.02 58.18 12.46
N GLY A 1011 13.46 59.01 11.50
CA GLY A 1011 14.61 59.91 11.65
C GLY A 1011 15.97 59.32 11.25
N LYS A 1012 16.10 57.99 11.14
CA LYS A 1012 17.23 57.36 10.43
C LYS A 1012 16.94 57.35 8.92
N PRO A 1013 17.92 57.61 8.04
CA PRO A 1013 17.69 57.55 6.60
C PRO A 1013 17.50 56.10 6.13
N ILE A 1014 16.55 55.88 5.22
CA ILE A 1014 16.48 54.64 4.45
C ILE A 1014 17.57 54.69 3.39
N ARG A 1015 18.33 53.62 3.28
CA ARG A 1015 19.40 53.42 2.31
C ARG A 1015 19.11 52.17 1.50
N VAL A 1016 19.24 52.30 0.19
CA VAL A 1016 19.12 51.18 -0.75
C VAL A 1016 20.30 51.24 -1.70
N SER A 1017 21.04 50.14 -1.81
CA SER A 1017 22.16 49.97 -2.74
C SER A 1017 21.73 49.24 -4.02
N ASP A 1018 22.55 49.28 -5.06
CA ASP A 1018 22.30 48.62 -6.37
C ASP A 1018 20.98 49.05 -7.05
N VAL A 1019 20.63 50.31 -6.87
CA VAL A 1019 19.36 50.88 -7.34
C VAL A 1019 19.47 51.31 -8.80
N PRO A 1020 18.54 50.92 -9.70
CA PRO A 1020 18.49 51.47 -11.05
C PRO A 1020 18.23 52.98 -11.06
N LYS A 1021 18.36 53.62 -12.22
CA LYS A 1021 18.11 55.06 -12.34
C LYS A 1021 16.69 55.41 -11.89
N VAL A 1022 16.56 56.13 -10.79
CA VAL A 1022 15.27 56.49 -10.17
C VAL A 1022 14.56 57.58 -10.99
N LYS A 1023 13.28 57.36 -11.32
CA LYS A 1023 12.37 58.34 -11.93
C LYS A 1023 11.55 59.11 -10.90
N SER A 1024 11.02 58.45 -9.87
CA SER A 1024 10.24 59.12 -8.82
C SER A 1024 10.21 58.33 -7.52
N VAL A 1025 10.13 59.07 -6.40
CA VAL A 1025 9.96 58.53 -5.05
C VAL A 1025 8.76 59.21 -4.38
N LYS A 1026 7.77 58.44 -3.93
CA LYS A 1026 6.52 58.97 -3.33
C LYS A 1026 6.01 58.07 -2.22
N LEU A 1027 5.22 58.62 -1.29
CA LEU A 1027 4.40 57.80 -0.38
C LEU A 1027 3.27 57.15 -1.19
N LEU A 1028 3.12 55.83 -1.07
CA LEU A 1028 2.11 55.06 -1.78
C LEU A 1028 0.70 55.53 -1.43
N ARG A 1029 0.42 55.71 -0.14
CA ARG A 1029 -0.91 56.08 0.38
C ARG A 1029 -1.40 57.45 -0.08
N THR A 1030 -0.51 58.44 -0.06
CA THR A 1030 -0.88 59.86 -0.25
C THR A 1030 -0.45 60.42 -1.61
N GLY A 1031 0.40 59.71 -2.34
CA GLY A 1031 1.04 60.21 -3.56
C GLY A 1031 2.05 61.34 -3.34
N LYS A 1032 2.30 61.74 -2.08
CA LYS A 1032 3.22 62.83 -1.73
C LYS A 1032 4.65 62.49 -2.16
N ALA A 1033 5.26 63.36 -2.96
CA ALA A 1033 6.66 63.20 -3.36
C ALA A 1033 7.62 63.35 -2.17
N LEU A 1034 8.65 62.50 -2.12
CA LEU A 1034 9.70 62.54 -1.10
C LEU A 1034 11.00 63.05 -1.73
N LYS A 1035 11.76 63.82 -0.95
CA LYS A 1035 13.13 64.20 -1.31
C LYS A 1035 14.02 62.97 -1.18
N PHE A 1036 14.94 62.79 -2.12
CA PHE A 1036 15.92 61.70 -2.11
C PHE A 1036 17.24 62.15 -2.72
N THR A 1037 18.32 61.44 -2.40
CA THR A 1037 19.60 61.52 -3.11
C THR A 1037 19.88 60.19 -3.81
N TYR A 1038 20.48 60.24 -4.99
CA TYR A 1038 20.87 59.06 -5.76
C TYR A 1038 22.28 59.28 -6.31
N GLU A 1039 23.25 58.57 -5.74
CA GLU A 1039 24.67 58.70 -6.07
C GLU A 1039 25.30 57.31 -6.14
N ASN A 1040 26.07 57.03 -7.20
CA ASN A 1040 26.77 55.75 -7.40
C ASN A 1040 25.90 54.49 -7.19
N GLY A 1041 24.64 54.52 -7.66
CA GLY A 1041 23.70 53.40 -7.51
C GLY A 1041 23.10 53.25 -6.11
N THR A 1042 23.31 54.22 -5.21
CA THR A 1042 22.73 54.21 -3.86
C THR A 1042 21.64 55.27 -3.74
N LEU A 1043 20.44 54.85 -3.37
CA LEU A 1043 19.31 55.71 -3.02
C LEU A 1043 19.29 55.96 -1.52
N THR A 1044 19.25 57.23 -1.11
CA THR A 1044 19.03 57.62 0.29
C THR A 1044 17.80 58.52 0.40
N LEU A 1045 16.89 58.19 1.32
CA LEU A 1045 15.63 58.90 1.50
C LEU A 1045 15.21 58.94 2.98
N PRO A 1046 14.41 59.93 3.41
CA PRO A 1046 13.97 60.02 4.80
C PRO A 1046 13.01 58.88 5.15
N ASN A 1047 13.17 58.31 6.35
CA ASN A 1047 12.20 57.39 6.91
C ASN A 1047 11.02 58.16 7.51
N PRO A 1048 9.80 58.04 6.96
CA PRO A 1048 8.64 58.76 7.45
C PRO A 1048 8.17 58.23 8.81
N ASP A 1049 7.40 59.05 9.52
CA ASP A 1049 6.67 58.63 10.72
C ASP A 1049 5.66 57.52 10.40
N ALA A 1050 5.15 56.88 11.45
CA ALA A 1050 4.11 55.87 11.35
C ALA A 1050 2.89 56.37 10.55
N GLY A 1051 2.31 55.48 9.76
CA GLY A 1051 1.05 55.70 9.09
C GLY A 1051 -0.15 55.63 10.06
N PRO A 1052 -1.37 55.67 9.51
CA PRO A 1052 -2.59 55.48 10.31
C PRO A 1052 -2.55 54.21 11.15
N ASP A 1053 -3.22 54.24 12.31
CA ASP A 1053 -3.28 53.12 13.27
C ASP A 1053 -1.91 52.66 13.82
N GLY A 1054 -0.84 53.47 13.64
CA GLY A 1054 0.51 53.14 14.10
C GLY A 1054 1.22 52.10 13.20
N LEU A 1055 0.69 51.82 12.01
CA LEU A 1055 1.24 50.84 11.08
C LEU A 1055 2.24 51.47 10.10
N HIS A 1056 3.04 50.63 9.43
CA HIS A 1056 4.09 51.11 8.54
C HIS A 1056 3.54 51.85 7.31
N GLU A 1057 4.30 52.85 6.85
CA GLU A 1057 4.10 53.49 5.55
C GLU A 1057 4.80 52.69 4.45
N VAL A 1058 4.40 52.94 3.21
CA VAL A 1058 5.02 52.32 2.03
C VAL A 1058 5.47 53.42 1.08
N ILE A 1059 6.73 53.34 0.65
CA ILE A 1059 7.33 54.28 -0.30
C ILE A 1059 7.42 53.59 -1.66
N GLU A 1060 6.80 54.20 -2.67
CA GLU A 1060 6.86 53.80 -4.07
C GLU A 1060 8.09 54.43 -4.73
N VAL A 1061 8.97 53.59 -5.30
CA VAL A 1061 10.12 54.00 -6.10
C VAL A 1061 9.96 53.46 -7.52
N LYS A 1062 9.94 54.34 -8.52
CA LYS A 1062 9.79 53.97 -9.94
C LYS A 1062 11.09 54.20 -10.72
N PHE A 1063 11.37 53.30 -11.68
CA PHE A 1063 12.56 53.32 -12.53
C PHE A 1063 12.24 53.53 -14.01
#